data_AF-A0A1V5UIL1-F1
#
_entry.id   AF-A0A1V5UIL1-F1
#
_cell.length_a   1.000
_cell.length_b   1.000
_cell.length_c   1.000
_cell.angle_alpha   90.00
_cell.angle_beta   90.00
_cell.angle_gamma   90.00
#
_symmetry.space_group_name_H-M   'P 1'
#
loop_
_entity.id
_entity.type
_entity.pdbx_description
1 polymer ?
#
loop_
_entity_poly.entity_id
_entity_poly.type
_entity_poly.pdbx_seq_one_letter_code
_entity_poly.pdbx_strand_id
1 'polypeptide(L)'
;MQKIVILLCLLSALPLSAHFKNTGYLYKDGEPQGAIYLPAAKNGGPVLFAVQELREHLKEMTGTPPPVCFQEQKWAPGIHLEVCPEKLWKGKQSAQAFVIDENGSTVRIQGNTETAVLYGVYQYLEQLGCRWFTPGEIGTHIPKRKDIQVERSRRSFSPHFISREMDLGSWHDAHFKAKNFNRLTGRIHQDYDLWLIRNRLHFSRAIHSGHLFNFPVEVRGGGHGLQANVLRGVDIAKEPERFPLVTVDGVQKRIKDGGQICFSDPRNRKAAVDHVLAWYAKFDAERDKRVSDLDEVSGVCADLSLADCKGLCECPACKKIAGDGPFADDRLVWNFMNHVGREIAAKRPGSAISFFVPYSGSGLRHPPEDVRIEPNVIPVTCRTEAVIMGEHYPFNTAFYEDISAMRRQGAKVMQNYDYLLYKTTPQPLNILDTASEYAKLGYKRYHVEVMQRNEQTWPILWSLARFTWDARANPYDCLEEFCRTYYGTGGQPILEVMNFYNPKRRKFGRIELGGIENTHMMLPDDLIRRGRRLLDDAANQVSGIELERVKRFRQTFEMQARAAELYRAYCVNLNERTPESRDAFNRLAADYLKYWEDNDLDETCSPGLLKYMKRVIASGDWSKAKTGGRPELKEEKARLAGIFAGTEVPKKVENLFVLPEYWKFRADPNDVGLKEKYESPACDDSKGWQSISTWNWFEPQGYEFLNGSFWYRCRFKAPPMPAGKKMILRIGSIDDCGDVYFNGVKVASRRSPSDWDKSIAADITTLWNTDGENVIAVHGHDSYGAGGIWRPSAIYTE
;
A
#
# COMPACT_ATOMS: atom_id res chain seq x y z
N MET A 1 -19.10 -78.82 46.75
CA MET A 1 -18.08 -77.77 46.54
C MET A 1 -18.10 -77.38 45.08
N GLN A 2 -18.22 -76.08 44.75
CA GLN A 2 -17.82 -75.46 43.47
C GLN A 2 -18.41 -76.09 42.18
N LYS A 3 -19.04 -75.40 41.24
CA LYS A 3 -19.18 -74.01 40.81
C LYS A 3 -20.37 -74.11 39.83
N ILE A 4 -21.37 -73.24 39.89
CA ILE A 4 -22.27 -73.07 38.74
C ILE A 4 -22.49 -71.58 38.51
N VAL A 5 -22.10 -71.19 37.31
CA VAL A 5 -22.25 -69.89 36.67
C VAL A 5 -23.71 -69.71 36.27
N ILE A 6 -24.30 -68.56 36.60
CA ILE A 6 -25.56 -68.09 35.99
C ILE A 6 -25.30 -66.70 35.42
N LEU A 7 -25.53 -66.59 34.13
CA LEU A 7 -25.44 -65.39 33.31
C LEU A 7 -26.71 -64.53 33.53
N LEU A 8 -26.54 -63.28 33.96
CA LEU A 8 -27.62 -62.31 34.13
C LEU A 8 -27.27 -61.05 33.33
N CYS A 9 -27.88 -60.90 32.15
CA CYS A 9 -27.85 -59.66 31.38
C CYS A 9 -28.91 -58.70 31.94
N LEU A 10 -28.47 -57.70 32.70
CA LEU A 10 -29.28 -56.56 33.14
C LEU A 10 -29.30 -55.49 32.04
N LEU A 11 -30.43 -55.38 31.33
CA LEU A 11 -30.79 -54.20 30.55
C LEU A 11 -31.39 -53.16 31.51
N SER A 12 -30.55 -52.26 32.01
CA SER A 12 -30.99 -51.08 32.75
C SER A 12 -31.42 -49.98 31.76
N ALA A 13 -32.72 -49.68 31.77
CA ALA A 13 -33.28 -48.49 31.12
C ALA A 13 -32.66 -47.21 31.73
N LEU A 14 -31.87 -46.49 30.93
CA LEU A 14 -31.47 -45.11 31.21
C LEU A 14 -32.63 -44.19 30.80
N PRO A 15 -32.99 -43.18 31.60
CA PRO A 15 -33.98 -42.19 31.19
C PRO A 15 -33.38 -41.35 30.06
N LEU A 16 -34.03 -41.35 28.90
CA LEU A 16 -33.82 -40.35 27.86
C LEU A 16 -34.17 -38.98 28.47
N SER A 17 -33.16 -38.23 28.90
CA SER A 17 -33.29 -36.79 29.06
C SER A 17 -33.39 -36.19 27.66
N ALA A 18 -34.61 -36.17 27.10
CA ALA A 18 -34.92 -35.41 25.90
C ALA A 18 -34.62 -33.94 26.18
N HIS A 19 -33.48 -33.46 25.68
CA HIS A 19 -33.25 -32.04 25.51
C HIS A 19 -34.31 -31.56 24.51
N PHE A 20 -35.41 -31.00 25.00
CA PHE A 20 -36.31 -30.22 24.15
C PHE A 20 -35.51 -29.03 23.61
N LYS A 21 -34.93 -29.19 22.41
CA LYS A 21 -34.51 -28.06 21.58
C LYS A 21 -35.78 -27.26 21.28
N ASN A 22 -36.05 -26.23 22.07
CA ASN A 22 -37.18 -25.34 21.85
C ASN A 22 -36.82 -24.41 20.67
N THR A 23 -36.91 -24.95 19.44
CA THR A 23 -36.65 -24.22 18.21
C THR A 23 -37.93 -23.54 17.73
N GLY A 24 -37.86 -22.24 17.45
CA GLY A 24 -38.93 -21.51 16.77
C GLY A 24 -38.43 -20.95 15.45
N TYR A 25 -39.28 -20.14 14.81
CA TYR A 25 -39.04 -19.57 13.50
C TYR A 25 -39.19 -18.05 13.56
N LEU A 26 -38.28 -17.32 12.91
CA LEU A 26 -38.53 -15.94 12.51
C LEU A 26 -39.34 -15.87 11.22
N TYR A 27 -39.10 -16.84 10.33
CA TYR A 27 -39.84 -17.03 9.10
C TYR A 27 -40.22 -18.48 8.95
N LYS A 28 -41.49 -18.73 8.61
CA LYS A 28 -42.00 -20.05 8.30
C LYS A 28 -42.86 -19.98 7.05
N ASP A 29 -42.55 -20.85 6.08
CA ASP A 29 -43.21 -20.92 4.78
C ASP A 29 -43.15 -19.59 3.99
N GLY A 30 -42.11 -18.77 4.24
CA GLY A 30 -41.93 -17.45 3.64
C GLY A 30 -42.61 -16.31 4.39
N GLU A 31 -43.39 -16.60 5.43
CA GLU A 31 -44.13 -15.60 6.21
C GLU A 31 -43.41 -15.23 7.51
N PRO A 32 -43.30 -13.92 7.83
CA PRO A 32 -42.69 -13.47 9.07
C PRO A 32 -43.55 -13.88 10.27
N GLN A 33 -42.92 -14.47 11.28
CA GLN A 33 -43.59 -14.90 12.52
C GLN A 33 -43.63 -13.79 13.59
N GLY A 34 -43.19 -12.58 13.23
CA GLY A 34 -42.96 -11.47 14.14
C GLY A 34 -42.62 -10.18 13.41
N ALA A 35 -42.33 -9.12 14.16
CA ALA A 35 -41.92 -7.82 13.60
C ALA A 35 -40.45 -7.52 13.87
N ILE A 36 -39.94 -6.44 13.26
CA ILE A 36 -38.76 -5.73 13.73
C ILE A 36 -39.23 -4.69 14.75
N TYR A 37 -38.77 -4.80 15.99
CA TYR A 37 -39.11 -3.93 17.11
C TYR A 37 -37.95 -2.99 17.41
N LEU A 38 -38.27 -1.72 17.59
CA LEU A 38 -37.34 -0.70 18.06
C LEU A 38 -38.07 0.37 18.90
N PRO A 39 -37.40 1.00 19.87
CA PRO A 39 -38.01 2.02 20.72
C PRO A 39 -38.55 3.21 19.91
N ALA A 40 -39.67 3.80 20.33
CA ALA A 40 -40.29 4.93 19.62
C ALA A 40 -39.48 6.25 19.70
N ALA A 41 -38.61 6.39 20.70
CA ALA A 41 -37.92 7.65 21.02
C ALA A 41 -36.41 7.57 20.74
N LYS A 42 -35.91 8.54 19.96
CA LYS A 42 -34.48 8.77 19.64
C LYS A 42 -33.78 7.64 18.87
N ASN A 43 -34.27 7.30 17.67
CA ASN A 43 -33.48 6.51 16.71
C ASN A 43 -32.81 7.47 15.72
N GLY A 44 -31.48 7.55 15.75
CA GLY A 44 -30.70 8.27 14.75
C GLY A 44 -30.54 7.50 13.44
N GLY A 45 -29.78 8.10 12.52
CA GLY A 45 -29.56 7.59 11.16
C GLY A 45 -29.13 6.12 11.10
N PRO A 46 -28.14 5.66 11.88
CA PRO A 46 -27.65 4.27 11.79
C PRO A 46 -28.71 3.22 12.14
N VAL A 47 -29.53 3.43 13.17
CA VAL A 47 -30.56 2.45 13.58
C VAL A 47 -31.70 2.38 12.55
N LEU A 48 -32.14 3.54 12.03
CA LEU A 48 -33.15 3.57 10.98
C LEU A 48 -32.66 2.88 9.70
N PHE A 49 -31.40 3.08 9.35
CA PHE A 49 -30.77 2.39 8.24
C PHE A 49 -30.62 0.89 8.49
N ALA A 50 -30.32 0.48 9.73
CA ALA A 50 -30.27 -0.94 10.12
C ALA A 50 -31.63 -1.64 9.96
N VAL A 51 -32.74 -0.97 10.30
CA VAL A 51 -34.09 -1.48 10.06
C VAL A 51 -34.35 -1.67 8.57
N GLN A 52 -34.00 -0.67 7.76
CA GLN A 52 -34.16 -0.74 6.30
C GLN A 52 -33.38 -1.92 5.72
N GLU A 53 -32.09 -2.01 6.00
CA GLU A 53 -31.21 -3.07 5.49
C GLU A 53 -31.71 -4.44 5.94
N LEU A 54 -32.05 -4.62 7.23
CA LEU A 54 -32.57 -5.89 7.73
C LEU A 54 -33.86 -6.29 7.01
N ARG A 55 -34.82 -5.36 6.87
CA ARG A 55 -36.11 -5.60 6.23
C ARG A 55 -35.97 -5.96 4.75
N GLU A 56 -35.11 -5.25 4.02
CA GLU A 56 -34.87 -5.47 2.59
C GLU A 56 -34.16 -6.80 2.33
N HIS A 57 -33.12 -7.12 3.09
CA HIS A 57 -32.40 -8.39 2.94
C HIS A 57 -33.26 -9.58 3.32
N LEU A 58 -34.10 -9.47 4.37
CA LEU A 58 -35.05 -10.53 4.72
C LEU A 58 -36.12 -10.70 3.65
N LYS A 59 -36.68 -9.61 3.10
CA LYS A 59 -37.61 -9.67 1.96
C LYS A 59 -36.96 -10.37 0.77
N GLU A 60 -35.73 -10.01 0.42
CA GLU A 60 -35.04 -10.62 -0.71
C GLU A 60 -34.74 -12.11 -0.45
N MET A 61 -34.42 -12.46 0.78
CA MET A 61 -34.14 -13.84 1.20
C MET A 61 -35.38 -14.74 1.19
N THR A 62 -36.51 -14.25 1.71
CA THR A 62 -37.70 -15.07 2.01
C THR A 62 -38.90 -14.81 1.10
N GLY A 63 -38.93 -13.67 0.41
CA GLY A 63 -40.02 -13.21 -0.45
C GLY A 63 -40.91 -12.13 0.18
N THR A 64 -41.02 -12.10 1.51
CA THR A 64 -41.95 -11.21 2.23
C THR A 64 -41.22 -10.36 3.26
N PRO A 65 -41.38 -9.01 3.25
CA PRO A 65 -40.74 -8.16 4.25
C PRO A 65 -41.41 -8.33 5.63
N PRO A 66 -40.65 -8.32 6.74
CA PRO A 66 -41.25 -8.30 8.06
C PRO A 66 -41.91 -6.94 8.32
N PRO A 67 -42.99 -6.88 9.13
CA PRO A 67 -43.52 -5.62 9.62
C PRO A 67 -42.51 -4.92 10.54
N VAL A 68 -42.61 -3.60 10.66
CA VAL A 68 -41.78 -2.78 11.56
C VAL A 68 -42.68 -2.15 12.62
N CYS A 69 -42.31 -2.28 13.89
CA CYS A 69 -43.05 -1.75 15.03
C CYS A 69 -42.18 -0.78 15.82
N PHE A 70 -42.56 0.51 15.82
CA PHE A 70 -41.92 1.56 16.60
C PHE A 70 -42.46 1.61 18.03
N GLN A 71 -42.49 0.45 18.69
CA GLN A 71 -42.87 0.32 20.09
C GLN A 71 -42.03 -0.78 20.71
N GLU A 72 -41.42 -0.50 21.87
CA GLU A 72 -40.68 -1.50 22.60
C GLU A 72 -41.67 -2.58 23.10
N GLN A 73 -41.42 -3.84 22.73
CA GLN A 73 -42.19 -4.98 23.21
C GLN A 73 -41.23 -6.03 23.75
N LYS A 74 -41.32 -6.34 25.05
CA LYS A 74 -40.46 -7.38 25.62
C LYS A 74 -40.96 -8.76 25.20
N TRP A 75 -40.07 -9.56 24.63
CA TRP A 75 -40.29 -11.00 24.34
C TRP A 75 -41.35 -11.31 23.27
N ALA A 76 -41.83 -10.31 22.52
CA ALA A 76 -42.66 -10.57 21.34
C ALA A 76 -41.83 -11.31 20.27
N PRO A 77 -42.37 -12.35 19.59
CA PRO A 77 -41.67 -13.02 18.49
C PRO A 77 -41.20 -12.03 17.43
N GLY A 78 -39.97 -12.16 16.95
CA GLY A 78 -39.38 -11.21 16.00
C GLY A 78 -37.97 -10.75 16.38
N ILE A 79 -37.56 -9.62 15.80
CA ILE A 79 -36.20 -9.08 15.93
C ILE A 79 -36.25 -7.78 16.74
N HIS A 80 -35.46 -7.66 17.79
CA HIS A 80 -35.41 -6.50 18.69
C HIS A 80 -34.08 -5.78 18.51
N LEU A 81 -34.13 -4.48 18.17
CA LEU A 81 -32.95 -3.63 18.02
C LEU A 81 -32.85 -2.68 19.22
N GLU A 82 -31.73 -2.72 19.95
CA GLU A 82 -31.55 -1.99 21.19
C GLU A 82 -30.20 -1.29 21.27
N VAL A 83 -30.18 -0.05 21.78
CA VAL A 83 -28.94 0.69 22.10
C VAL A 83 -28.71 0.66 23.61
N CYS A 84 -27.54 0.19 24.02
CA CYS A 84 -27.14 0.10 25.41
C CYS A 84 -26.79 1.49 25.98
N PRO A 85 -27.31 1.88 27.16
CA PRO A 85 -26.94 3.14 27.81
C PRO A 85 -25.42 3.28 28.01
N GLU A 86 -24.85 4.42 27.59
CA GLU A 86 -23.41 4.72 27.60
C GLU A 86 -22.69 4.38 28.91
N LYS A 87 -23.33 4.69 30.05
CA LYS A 87 -22.81 4.42 31.40
C LYS A 87 -22.50 2.94 31.69
N LEU A 88 -23.08 2.00 30.93
CA LEU A 88 -22.91 0.57 31.15
C LEU A 88 -21.63 0.02 30.50
N TRP A 89 -21.19 0.61 29.38
CA TRP A 89 -20.10 0.07 28.56
C TRP A 89 -18.88 0.99 28.44
N LYS A 90 -19.03 2.31 28.59
CA LYS A 90 -17.93 3.28 28.39
C LYS A 90 -16.73 2.96 29.28
N GLY A 91 -15.55 2.89 28.68
CA GLY A 91 -14.29 2.55 29.36
C GLY A 91 -14.12 1.08 29.72
N LYS A 92 -15.09 0.21 29.41
CA LYS A 92 -15.06 -1.23 29.68
C LYS A 92 -15.08 -2.08 28.40
N GLN A 93 -15.79 -1.59 27.39
CA GLN A 93 -15.97 -2.24 26.09
C GLN A 93 -15.83 -1.19 24.99
N SER A 94 -15.53 -1.63 23.77
CA SER A 94 -15.56 -0.75 22.61
C SER A 94 -16.97 -0.20 22.38
N ALA A 95 -17.07 1.06 21.99
CA ALA A 95 -18.31 1.68 21.51
C ALA A 95 -18.98 0.92 20.34
N GLN A 96 -18.20 0.13 19.58
CA GLN A 96 -18.69 -0.66 18.44
C GLN A 96 -19.09 -2.10 18.81
N ALA A 97 -18.99 -2.49 20.08
CA ALA A 97 -19.35 -3.83 20.52
C ALA A 97 -20.87 -4.02 20.59
N PHE A 98 -21.32 -5.25 20.32
CA PHE A 98 -22.73 -5.63 20.37
C PHE A 98 -22.93 -7.09 20.77
N VAL A 99 -24.16 -7.45 21.12
CA VAL A 99 -24.59 -8.80 21.48
C VAL A 99 -25.76 -9.22 20.61
N ILE A 100 -25.71 -10.44 20.09
CA ILE A 100 -26.82 -11.12 19.44
C ILE A 100 -27.30 -12.21 20.38
N ASP A 101 -28.57 -12.16 20.77
CA ASP A 101 -29.22 -13.07 21.72
C ASP A 101 -30.48 -13.65 21.09
N GLU A 102 -30.39 -14.92 20.73
CA GLU A 102 -31.40 -15.71 20.04
C GLU A 102 -32.08 -16.64 21.05
N ASN A 103 -33.41 -16.61 21.12
CA ASN A 103 -34.17 -17.38 22.11
C ASN A 103 -35.39 -18.09 21.50
N GLY A 104 -35.16 -18.87 20.45
CA GLY A 104 -36.19 -19.72 19.84
C GLY A 104 -37.15 -18.97 18.91
N SER A 105 -37.82 -17.92 19.38
CA SER A 105 -38.74 -17.10 18.57
C SER A 105 -38.35 -15.61 18.52
N THR A 106 -37.31 -15.22 19.25
CA THR A 106 -36.85 -13.84 19.35
C THR A 106 -35.36 -13.75 19.03
N VAL A 107 -34.96 -12.71 18.30
CA VAL A 107 -33.55 -12.34 18.08
C VAL A 107 -33.35 -10.91 18.57
N ARG A 108 -32.56 -10.73 19.62
CA ARG A 108 -32.22 -9.42 20.14
C ARG A 108 -30.80 -9.04 19.70
N ILE A 109 -30.68 -7.86 19.09
CA ILE A 109 -29.41 -7.25 18.68
C ILE A 109 -29.25 -5.98 19.52
N GLN A 110 -28.35 -6.06 20.51
CA GLN A 110 -28.08 -4.96 21.43
C GLN A 110 -26.67 -4.41 21.19
N GLY A 111 -26.57 -3.17 20.71
CA GLY A 111 -25.30 -2.49 20.44
C GLY A 111 -24.95 -1.43 21.47
N ASN A 112 -23.66 -1.18 21.70
CA ASN A 112 -23.20 -0.10 22.59
C ASN A 112 -23.50 1.31 22.02
N THR A 113 -23.56 1.44 20.70
CA THR A 113 -23.94 2.65 19.97
C THR A 113 -24.93 2.32 18.87
N GLU A 114 -25.51 3.34 18.24
CA GLU A 114 -26.39 3.17 17.07
C GLU A 114 -25.67 2.46 15.91
N THR A 115 -24.40 2.80 15.63
CA THR A 115 -23.59 2.09 14.64
C THR A 115 -23.36 0.63 15.03
N ALA A 116 -23.14 0.35 16.32
CA ALA A 116 -22.96 -1.04 16.79
C ALA A 116 -24.23 -1.89 16.56
N VAL A 117 -25.43 -1.30 16.63
CA VAL A 117 -26.68 -1.98 16.26
C VAL A 117 -26.69 -2.31 14.77
N LEU A 118 -26.32 -1.36 13.90
CA LEU A 118 -26.18 -1.58 12.46
C LEU A 118 -25.18 -2.71 12.15
N TYR A 119 -24.02 -2.71 12.80
CA TYR A 119 -23.03 -3.78 12.66
C TYR A 119 -23.54 -5.14 13.16
N GLY A 120 -24.36 -5.13 14.21
CA GLY A 120 -25.07 -6.32 14.70
C GLY A 120 -26.07 -6.88 13.69
N VAL A 121 -26.82 -6.01 13.02
CA VAL A 121 -27.71 -6.39 11.91
C VAL A 121 -26.90 -7.04 10.78
N TYR A 122 -25.79 -6.44 10.34
CA TYR A 122 -24.95 -7.06 9.31
C TYR A 122 -24.32 -8.38 9.77
N GLN A 123 -23.93 -8.49 11.05
CA GLN A 123 -23.41 -9.74 11.61
C GLN A 123 -24.45 -10.85 11.61
N TYR A 124 -25.70 -10.51 11.91
CA TYR A 124 -26.80 -11.45 11.84
C TYR A 124 -27.11 -11.86 10.39
N LEU A 125 -27.19 -10.91 9.46
CA LEU A 125 -27.38 -11.18 8.03
C LEU A 125 -26.26 -12.06 7.45
N GLU A 126 -25.02 -11.88 7.89
CA GLU A 126 -23.91 -12.75 7.49
C GLU A 126 -24.00 -14.17 8.06
N GLN A 127 -24.49 -14.33 9.30
CA GLN A 127 -24.77 -15.66 9.88
C GLN A 127 -25.92 -16.35 9.12
N LEU A 128 -26.82 -15.54 8.59
CA LEU A 128 -27.85 -15.95 7.64
C LEU A 128 -27.28 -16.23 6.23
N GLY A 129 -26.00 -15.98 5.95
CA GLY A 129 -25.33 -16.30 4.69
C GLY A 129 -25.26 -15.16 3.69
N CYS A 130 -25.74 -13.95 4.03
CA CYS A 130 -25.55 -12.77 3.20
C CYS A 130 -24.06 -12.41 3.10
N ARG A 131 -23.62 -11.91 1.93
CA ARG A 131 -22.27 -11.39 1.70
C ARG A 131 -22.32 -10.19 0.75
N TRP A 132 -21.39 -9.25 0.93
CA TRP A 132 -21.20 -8.09 0.05
C TRP A 132 -19.74 -8.04 -0.38
N PHE A 133 -19.41 -8.80 -1.43
CA PHE A 133 -18.05 -9.05 -1.90
C PHE A 133 -17.46 -7.83 -2.60
N THR A 134 -18.22 -7.20 -3.49
CA THR A 134 -17.81 -6.01 -4.25
C THR A 134 -18.92 -4.93 -4.21
N PRO A 135 -18.65 -3.69 -4.61
CA PRO A 135 -19.68 -2.67 -4.70
C PRO A 135 -20.82 -3.03 -5.67
N GLY A 136 -22.05 -2.73 -5.26
CA GLY A 136 -23.26 -2.89 -6.07
C GLY A 136 -23.87 -4.30 -6.09
N GLU A 137 -24.89 -4.48 -6.93
CA GLU A 137 -25.66 -5.73 -7.02
C GLU A 137 -24.80 -6.93 -7.44
N ILE A 138 -23.83 -6.73 -8.33
CA ILE A 138 -22.94 -7.80 -8.78
C ILE A 138 -22.14 -8.41 -7.61
N GLY A 139 -21.81 -7.59 -6.61
CA GLY A 139 -21.09 -7.96 -5.39
C GLY A 139 -21.93 -8.62 -4.31
N THR A 140 -23.26 -8.50 -4.41
CA THR A 140 -24.18 -8.90 -3.34
C THR A 140 -24.59 -10.37 -3.52
N HIS A 141 -24.54 -11.13 -2.42
CA HIS A 141 -25.00 -12.51 -2.36
C HIS A 141 -25.99 -12.64 -1.21
N ILE A 142 -27.25 -12.93 -1.53
CA ILE A 142 -28.33 -13.16 -0.56
C ILE A 142 -28.91 -14.54 -0.84
N PRO A 143 -28.76 -15.51 0.08
CA PRO A 143 -29.30 -16.85 -0.13
C PRO A 143 -30.83 -16.80 -0.14
N LYS A 144 -31.47 -17.63 -0.98
CA LYS A 144 -32.93 -17.76 -1.01
C LYS A 144 -33.37 -18.90 -0.09
N ARG A 145 -34.26 -18.62 0.86
CA ARG A 145 -34.88 -19.63 1.72
C ARG A 145 -36.19 -19.11 2.32
N LYS A 146 -37.18 -20.00 2.45
CA LYS A 146 -38.48 -19.66 3.02
C LYS A 146 -38.50 -19.66 4.55
N ASP A 147 -37.65 -20.49 5.16
CA ASP A 147 -37.63 -20.72 6.60
C ASP A 147 -36.36 -20.13 7.21
N ILE A 148 -36.52 -19.38 8.30
CA ILE A 148 -35.42 -18.92 9.14
C ILE A 148 -35.71 -19.41 10.55
N GLN A 149 -35.06 -20.51 10.90
CA GLN A 149 -35.15 -21.11 12.22
C GLN A 149 -34.23 -20.37 13.18
N VAL A 150 -34.67 -20.19 14.42
CA VAL A 150 -33.88 -19.57 15.49
C VAL A 150 -33.63 -20.60 16.57
N GLU A 151 -32.35 -20.87 16.81
CA GLU A 151 -31.89 -21.69 17.92
C GLU A 151 -31.49 -20.81 19.10
N ARG A 152 -31.50 -21.36 20.31
CA ARG A 152 -31.04 -20.63 21.49
C ARG A 152 -29.53 -20.40 21.42
N SER A 153 -29.10 -19.15 21.34
CA SER A 153 -27.68 -18.79 21.23
C SER A 153 -27.47 -17.36 21.76
N ARG A 154 -26.35 -17.11 22.43
CA ARG A 154 -25.97 -15.74 22.83
C ARG A 154 -24.51 -15.52 22.53
N ARG A 155 -24.21 -14.51 21.71
CA ARG A 155 -22.87 -14.22 21.19
C ARG A 155 -22.55 -12.74 21.30
N SER A 156 -21.34 -12.43 21.71
CA SER A 156 -20.83 -11.05 21.82
C SER A 156 -19.75 -10.81 20.78
N PHE A 157 -19.78 -9.61 20.18
CA PHE A 157 -18.88 -9.21 19.11
C PHE A 157 -18.26 -7.86 19.44
N SER A 158 -17.00 -7.71 19.08
CA SER A 158 -16.23 -6.46 19.20
C SER A 158 -15.18 -6.47 18.10
N PRO A 159 -14.89 -5.33 17.47
CA PRO A 159 -13.85 -5.27 16.45
C PRO A 159 -12.46 -5.52 17.03
N HIS A 160 -11.58 -6.10 16.24
CA HIS A 160 -10.16 -6.23 16.58
C HIS A 160 -9.40 -4.91 16.36
N PHE A 161 -9.58 -4.30 15.18
CA PHE A 161 -9.12 -2.94 14.88
C PHE A 161 -10.28 -1.99 15.06
N ILE A 162 -10.15 -0.96 15.91
CA ILE A 162 -11.26 -0.06 16.25
C ILE A 162 -11.61 0.84 15.07
N SER A 163 -10.62 1.37 14.34
CA SER A 163 -10.83 2.04 13.05
C SER A 163 -10.39 1.13 11.89
N ARG A 164 -11.19 1.08 10.83
CA ARG A 164 -11.02 0.21 9.65
C ARG A 164 -11.40 0.99 8.39
N GLU A 165 -10.39 1.49 7.68
CA GLU A 165 -10.55 2.39 6.54
C GLU A 165 -9.95 1.73 5.31
N MET A 166 -10.69 1.71 4.20
CA MET A 166 -10.25 1.12 2.94
C MET A 166 -10.69 2.04 1.82
N ASP A 167 -10.02 3.18 1.73
CA ASP A 167 -10.44 4.30 0.90
C ASP A 167 -9.85 4.18 -0.50
N LEU A 168 -10.68 4.36 -1.53
CA LEU A 168 -10.19 4.75 -2.84
C LEU A 168 -9.58 6.16 -2.71
N GLY A 169 -8.37 6.39 -3.23
CA GLY A 169 -7.62 7.63 -2.94
C GLY A 169 -8.29 8.90 -3.47
N SER A 170 -8.53 9.88 -2.60
CA SER A 170 -9.25 11.14 -2.91
C SER A 170 -8.54 12.13 -3.85
N TRP A 171 -7.24 11.96 -4.09
CA TRP A 171 -6.49 12.77 -5.06
C TRP A 171 -6.70 12.30 -6.51
N HIS A 172 -7.36 11.15 -6.67
CA HIS A 172 -7.58 10.50 -7.94
C HIS A 172 -9.07 10.50 -8.30
N ASP A 173 -9.65 11.67 -8.60
CA ASP A 173 -10.90 11.78 -9.40
C ASP A 173 -10.84 10.93 -10.70
N ALA A 174 -9.64 10.46 -11.06
CA ALA A 174 -9.39 9.47 -12.09
C ALA A 174 -10.05 8.10 -11.83
N HIS A 175 -10.46 7.70 -10.62
CA HIS A 175 -11.06 6.37 -10.40
C HIS A 175 -12.33 6.13 -11.25
N PHE A 176 -13.07 7.21 -11.57
CA PHE A 176 -14.41 7.16 -12.15
C PHE A 176 -14.64 8.09 -13.35
N LYS A 177 -13.59 8.50 -14.07
CA LYS A 177 -13.77 9.25 -15.34
C LYS A 177 -14.23 8.33 -16.48
N ALA A 178 -15.44 7.80 -16.37
CA ALA A 178 -16.12 7.18 -17.50
C ALA A 178 -16.41 8.24 -18.58
N LYS A 179 -16.51 7.80 -19.84
CA LYS A 179 -17.11 8.59 -20.94
C LYS A 179 -18.51 9.16 -20.58
N ASN A 180 -19.15 8.64 -19.52
CA ASN A 180 -20.44 9.05 -18.95
C ASN A 180 -20.36 9.57 -17.49
N PHE A 181 -19.41 10.50 -17.24
CA PHE A 181 -19.09 11.07 -15.91
C PHE A 181 -20.30 11.45 -15.04
N ASN A 182 -21.38 12.01 -15.58
CA ASN A 182 -22.54 12.44 -14.77
C ASN A 182 -23.51 11.31 -14.39
N ARG A 183 -23.55 10.19 -15.13
CA ARG A 183 -24.54 9.11 -14.92
C ARG A 183 -24.02 7.98 -14.03
N LEU A 184 -22.73 7.65 -14.13
CA LEU A 184 -22.14 6.49 -13.47
C LEU A 184 -21.55 6.83 -12.09
N THR A 185 -21.01 8.05 -11.92
CA THR A 185 -20.29 8.46 -10.71
C THR A 185 -21.17 8.43 -9.46
N GLY A 186 -22.40 8.94 -9.53
CA GLY A 186 -23.32 8.94 -8.39
C GLY A 186 -23.71 7.53 -7.90
N ARG A 187 -23.99 6.62 -8.85
CA ARG A 187 -24.29 5.21 -8.53
C ARG A 187 -23.06 4.50 -7.97
N ILE A 188 -21.89 4.68 -8.56
CA ILE A 188 -20.68 3.99 -8.11
C ILE A 188 -20.27 4.48 -6.71
N HIS A 189 -20.39 5.78 -6.43
CA HIS A 189 -20.17 6.33 -5.09
C HIS A 189 -21.14 5.73 -4.08
N GLN A 190 -22.43 5.65 -4.42
CA GLN A 190 -23.44 5.01 -3.58
C GLN A 190 -23.13 3.53 -3.31
N ASP A 191 -22.83 2.77 -4.36
CA ASP A 191 -22.54 1.35 -4.28
C ASP A 191 -21.30 1.08 -3.42
N TYR A 192 -20.31 1.97 -3.48
CA TYR A 192 -19.09 1.88 -2.67
C TYR A 192 -19.31 2.30 -1.21
N ASP A 193 -20.03 3.40 -0.96
CA ASP A 193 -20.40 3.81 0.40
C ASP A 193 -21.19 2.70 1.11
N LEU A 194 -22.14 2.08 0.40
CA LEU A 194 -22.89 0.92 0.90
C LEU A 194 -21.97 -0.28 1.15
N TRP A 195 -21.04 -0.58 0.25
CA TRP A 195 -20.09 -1.68 0.42
C TRP A 195 -19.21 -1.50 1.66
N LEU A 196 -18.74 -0.28 1.93
CA LEU A 196 -17.99 0.06 3.14
C LEU A 196 -18.83 -0.20 4.40
N ILE A 197 -20.04 0.36 4.48
CA ILE A 197 -20.93 0.23 5.64
C ILE A 197 -21.29 -1.25 5.89
N ARG A 198 -21.67 -1.99 4.85
CA ARG A 198 -22.06 -3.41 4.91
C ARG A 198 -20.92 -4.33 5.37
N ASN A 199 -19.67 -3.95 5.07
CA ASN A 199 -18.48 -4.63 5.55
C ASN A 199 -17.91 -4.04 6.85
N ARG A 200 -18.65 -3.15 7.54
CA ARG A 200 -18.28 -2.50 8.82
C ARG A 200 -17.00 -1.68 8.75
N LEU A 201 -16.78 -1.02 7.61
CA LEU A 201 -15.68 -0.11 7.37
C LEU A 201 -16.12 1.34 7.63
N HIS A 202 -15.14 2.25 7.69
CA HIS A 202 -15.30 3.66 8.01
C HIS A 202 -14.97 4.55 6.82
N PHE A 203 -15.62 5.70 6.79
CA PHE A 203 -15.32 6.76 5.84
C PHE A 203 -14.21 7.65 6.37
N SER A 204 -13.13 7.87 5.61
CA SER A 204 -12.08 8.83 6.03
C SER A 204 -11.78 9.88 4.96
N ARG A 205 -11.06 9.51 3.90
CA ARG A 205 -10.55 10.36 2.82
C ARG A 205 -11.21 9.93 1.53
N ALA A 206 -12.54 10.01 1.50
CA ALA A 206 -13.26 9.49 0.35
C ALA A 206 -12.95 10.25 -0.94
N ILE A 207 -12.91 9.48 -2.03
CA ILE A 207 -12.95 9.81 -3.45
C ILE A 207 -13.94 10.90 -3.90
N HIS A 208 -14.84 11.38 -3.03
CA HIS A 208 -15.93 12.24 -3.44
C HIS A 208 -16.21 13.35 -2.43
N SER A 209 -16.75 14.47 -2.93
CA SER A 209 -16.93 15.71 -2.17
C SER A 209 -18.13 15.69 -1.20
N GLY A 210 -18.60 14.50 -0.79
CA GLY A 210 -19.68 14.34 0.19
C GLY A 210 -20.27 12.93 0.21
N HIS A 211 -20.34 12.35 1.41
CA HIS A 211 -20.97 11.05 1.64
C HIS A 211 -22.49 11.13 1.58
N LEU A 212 -23.11 10.06 1.06
CA LEU A 212 -24.56 9.88 1.20
C LEU A 212 -24.98 9.63 2.65
N PHE A 213 -24.03 9.18 3.48
CA PHE A 213 -24.22 8.87 4.88
C PHE A 213 -23.25 9.69 5.74
N ASN A 214 -23.73 10.26 6.83
CA ASN A 214 -22.89 10.99 7.80
C ASN A 214 -22.36 10.07 8.92
N PHE A 215 -22.37 8.76 8.70
CA PHE A 215 -21.87 7.72 9.61
C PHE A 215 -21.42 6.50 8.81
N PRO A 216 -20.41 5.74 9.26
CA PRO A 216 -19.44 6.04 10.32
C PRO A 216 -18.23 6.81 9.76
N VAL A 217 -18.16 8.12 10.02
CA VAL A 217 -17.12 9.03 9.49
C VAL A 217 -15.99 9.20 10.51
N GLU A 218 -14.77 8.84 10.11
CA GLU A 218 -13.53 9.09 10.84
C GLU A 218 -13.14 10.57 10.70
N VAL A 219 -13.13 11.29 11.82
CA VAL A 219 -12.75 12.72 11.85
C VAL A 219 -11.27 12.85 12.18
N ARG A 220 -10.44 13.17 11.18
CA ARG A 220 -8.98 13.30 11.35
C ARG A 220 -8.46 14.70 11.02
N GLY A 221 -7.32 15.06 11.63
CA GLY A 221 -6.43 16.08 11.07
C GLY A 221 -5.86 15.63 9.71
N GLY A 222 -5.74 16.57 8.77
CA GLY A 222 -5.06 16.33 7.49
C GLY A 222 -3.64 15.79 7.71
N GLY A 223 -3.17 14.92 6.80
CA GLY A 223 -1.77 14.44 6.85
C GLY A 223 -0.80 15.51 6.35
N HIS A 224 0.49 15.31 6.61
CA HIS A 224 1.58 16.18 6.17
C HIS A 224 1.45 17.66 6.60
N GLY A 225 0.69 17.91 7.66
CA GLY A 225 0.25 19.24 8.05
C GLY A 225 1.21 20.01 8.96
N LEU A 226 2.27 19.39 9.51
CA LEU A 226 3.09 20.00 10.57
C LEU A 226 3.61 21.39 10.17
N GLN A 227 4.28 21.49 9.02
CA GLN A 227 4.83 22.76 8.54
C GLN A 227 3.72 23.79 8.33
N ALA A 228 2.66 23.41 7.59
CA ALA A 228 1.55 24.29 7.24
C ALA A 228 0.79 24.80 8.47
N ASN A 229 0.72 24.01 9.54
CA ASN A 229 0.02 24.36 10.77
C ASN A 229 0.90 25.19 11.72
N VAL A 230 2.18 24.87 11.83
CA VAL A 230 3.13 25.57 12.73
C VAL A 230 3.59 26.92 12.16
N LEU A 231 3.77 27.01 10.83
CA LEU A 231 4.26 28.20 10.14
C LEU A 231 3.15 28.99 9.43
N ARG A 232 1.87 28.73 9.76
CA ARG A 232 0.74 29.43 9.15
C ARG A 232 0.86 30.93 9.39
N GLY A 233 0.89 31.71 8.30
CA GLY A 233 0.99 33.17 8.36
C GLY A 233 2.36 33.72 8.78
N VAL A 234 3.37 32.85 8.95
CA VAL A 234 4.73 33.27 9.30
C VAL A 234 5.49 33.66 8.04
N ASP A 235 6.09 34.85 8.06
CA ASP A 235 6.89 35.39 6.97
C ASP A 235 8.36 35.04 7.19
N ILE A 236 8.97 34.29 6.25
CA ILE A 236 10.37 33.90 6.32
C ILE A 236 11.33 35.09 6.30
N ALA A 237 10.95 36.21 5.69
CA ALA A 237 11.76 37.43 5.70
C ALA A 237 11.81 38.09 7.09
N LYS A 238 10.81 37.83 7.92
CA LYS A 238 10.67 38.45 9.26
C LYS A 238 11.11 37.52 10.39
N GLU A 239 10.85 36.22 10.26
CA GLU A 239 11.19 35.20 11.27
C GLU A 239 11.93 34.00 10.65
N PRO A 240 13.08 34.22 9.98
CA PRO A 240 13.78 33.18 9.22
C PRO A 240 14.21 31.98 10.07
N GLU A 241 14.50 32.18 11.36
CA GLU A 241 14.93 31.15 12.29
C GLU A 241 13.87 30.09 12.61
N ARG A 242 12.59 30.39 12.34
CA ARG A 242 11.48 29.42 12.46
C ARG A 242 11.45 28.43 11.30
N PHE A 243 12.07 28.76 10.18
CA PHE A 243 12.21 27.88 9.02
C PHE A 243 13.45 27.00 9.17
N PRO A 244 13.50 25.81 8.57
CA PRO A 244 14.67 24.94 8.66
C PRO A 244 15.88 25.59 7.96
N LEU A 245 17.05 25.51 8.59
CA LEU A 245 18.33 25.73 7.92
C LEU A 245 18.70 24.43 7.22
N VAL A 246 18.93 24.43 5.93
CA VAL A 246 19.29 23.22 5.18
C VAL A 246 20.49 23.51 4.29
N THR A 247 21.28 22.49 3.99
CA THR A 247 22.32 22.57 2.96
C THR A 247 21.74 22.16 1.61
N VAL A 248 21.70 23.07 0.65
CA VAL A 248 21.28 22.82 -0.73
C VAL A 248 22.44 23.20 -1.65
N ASP A 249 22.90 22.26 -2.46
CA ASP A 249 24.05 22.45 -3.37
C ASP A 249 25.30 22.99 -2.67
N GLY A 250 25.56 22.50 -1.45
CA GLY A 250 26.69 22.93 -0.62
C GLY A 250 26.52 24.28 0.08
N VAL A 251 25.37 24.95 -0.07
CA VAL A 251 25.07 26.24 0.55
C VAL A 251 24.00 26.10 1.63
N GLN A 252 24.31 26.55 2.84
CA GLN A 252 23.32 26.61 3.91
C GLN A 252 22.38 27.80 3.74
N LYS A 253 21.08 27.54 3.70
CA LYS A 253 20.05 28.59 3.62
C LYS A 253 18.78 28.18 4.36
N ARG A 254 18.02 29.18 4.83
CA ARG A 254 16.67 28.97 5.39
C ARG A 254 15.70 28.82 4.22
N ILE A 255 14.90 27.76 4.23
CA ILE A 255 13.93 27.50 3.14
C ILE A 255 12.53 27.28 3.69
N LYS A 256 11.53 27.63 2.87
CA LYS A 256 10.13 27.27 3.10
C LYS A 256 9.76 26.05 2.24
N ASP A 257 9.89 26.20 0.93
CA ASP A 257 9.54 25.15 -0.02
C ASP A 257 10.58 24.02 0.05
N GLY A 258 10.12 22.77 0.16
CA GLY A 258 11.00 21.61 0.37
C GLY A 258 11.62 21.50 1.77
N GLY A 259 11.28 22.42 2.68
CA GLY A 259 11.70 22.40 4.08
C GLY A 259 10.63 21.86 5.03
N GLN A 260 11.04 21.39 6.20
CA GLN A 260 10.16 21.14 7.35
C GLN A 260 10.02 22.42 8.20
N ILE A 261 10.23 22.32 9.51
CA ILE A 261 10.30 23.44 10.47
C ILE A 261 11.67 23.44 11.16
N CYS A 262 12.02 24.54 11.84
CA CYS A 262 13.05 24.47 12.87
C CYS A 262 12.48 23.80 14.14
N PHE A 263 12.89 22.57 14.45
CA PHE A 263 12.39 21.78 15.59
C PHE A 263 12.90 22.26 16.97
N SER A 264 13.98 23.03 16.99
CA SER A 264 14.54 23.59 18.22
C SER A 264 13.99 24.98 18.58
N ASP A 265 13.33 25.68 17.65
CA ASP A 265 12.79 27.01 17.92
C ASP A 265 11.60 26.92 18.90
N PRO A 266 11.64 27.64 20.04
CA PRO A 266 10.61 27.55 21.06
C PRO A 266 9.23 28.04 20.57
N ARG A 267 9.16 28.97 19.62
CA ARG A 267 7.88 29.44 19.05
C ARG A 267 7.23 28.35 18.21
N ASN A 268 8.02 27.57 17.47
CA ASN A 268 7.49 26.45 16.70
C ASN A 268 6.97 25.32 17.59
N ARG A 269 7.68 25.00 18.67
CA ARG A 269 7.21 24.05 19.69
C ARG A 269 5.90 24.50 20.31
N LYS A 270 5.82 25.77 20.71
CA LYS A 270 4.58 26.36 21.23
C LYS A 270 3.44 26.31 20.21
N ALA A 271 3.70 26.71 18.96
CA ALA A 271 2.70 26.71 17.90
C ALA A 271 2.17 25.30 17.58
N ALA A 272 3.01 24.27 17.64
CA ALA A 272 2.56 22.89 17.50
C ALA A 272 1.62 22.47 18.64
N VAL A 273 1.97 22.79 19.90
CA VAL A 273 1.11 22.52 21.06
C VAL A 273 -0.21 23.30 20.96
N ASP A 274 -0.16 24.58 20.64
CA ASP A 274 -1.35 25.43 20.48
C ASP A 274 -2.27 24.89 19.37
N HIS A 275 -1.71 24.43 18.25
CA HIS A 275 -2.47 23.83 17.16
C HIS A 275 -3.21 22.57 17.61
N VAL A 276 -2.54 21.66 18.32
CA VAL A 276 -3.16 20.44 18.83
C VAL A 276 -4.29 20.76 19.81
N LEU A 277 -4.08 21.71 20.74
CA LEU A 277 -5.12 22.13 21.69
C LEU A 277 -6.33 22.76 20.97
N ALA A 278 -6.09 23.59 19.96
CA ALA A 278 -7.16 24.17 19.15
C ALA A 278 -7.95 23.12 18.37
N TRP A 279 -7.26 22.10 17.85
CA TRP A 279 -7.90 20.96 17.18
C TRP A 279 -8.84 20.21 18.14
N TYR A 280 -8.38 19.89 19.35
CA TYR A 280 -9.22 19.22 20.36
C TYR A 280 -10.40 20.07 20.82
N ALA A 281 -10.21 21.37 21.00
CA ALA A 281 -11.31 22.27 21.35
C ALA A 281 -12.41 22.25 20.29
N LYS A 282 -12.03 22.24 19.00
CA LYS A 282 -12.98 22.08 17.90
C LYS A 282 -13.63 20.68 17.91
N PHE A 283 -12.84 19.63 18.07
CA PHE A 283 -13.33 18.25 18.10
C PHE A 283 -14.37 18.02 19.20
N ASP A 284 -14.14 18.55 20.40
CA ASP A 284 -15.09 18.48 21.52
C ASP A 284 -16.37 19.28 21.22
N ALA A 285 -16.23 20.50 20.69
CA ALA A 285 -17.37 21.38 20.39
C ALA A 285 -18.29 20.82 19.29
N GLU A 286 -17.77 19.92 18.44
CA GLU A 286 -18.51 19.27 17.36
C GLU A 286 -19.01 17.86 17.74
N ARG A 287 -18.87 17.43 19.01
CA ARG A 287 -19.27 16.08 19.48
C ARG A 287 -20.71 15.72 19.12
N ASP A 288 -21.65 16.61 19.42
CA ASP A 288 -23.08 16.34 19.22
C ASP A 288 -23.51 16.40 17.74
N LYS A 289 -22.58 16.76 16.83
CA LYS A 289 -22.82 16.84 15.38
C LYS A 289 -22.39 15.58 14.63
N ARG A 290 -21.78 14.60 15.30
CA ARG A 290 -21.26 13.37 14.69
C ARG A 290 -21.61 12.13 15.51
N VAL A 291 -21.42 10.96 14.91
CA VAL A 291 -21.41 9.70 15.67
C VAL A 291 -20.07 9.58 16.40
N SER A 292 -20.11 9.23 17.69
CA SER A 292 -18.95 9.24 18.60
C SER A 292 -18.34 7.86 18.85
N ASP A 293 -18.74 6.85 18.10
CA ASP A 293 -18.24 5.47 18.20
C ASP A 293 -16.77 5.31 17.77
N LEU A 294 -16.25 6.29 17.02
CA LEU A 294 -14.85 6.40 16.64
C LEU A 294 -14.04 7.36 17.52
N ASP A 295 -14.65 8.05 18.49
CA ASP A 295 -13.93 8.99 19.37
C ASP A 295 -12.81 8.31 20.17
N GLU A 296 -12.86 6.99 20.36
CA GLU A 296 -11.81 6.17 21.01
C GLU A 296 -10.50 6.10 20.19
N VAL A 297 -10.53 6.44 18.90
CA VAL A 297 -9.36 6.48 17.99
C VAL A 297 -9.20 7.85 17.34
N SER A 298 -10.24 8.35 16.69
CA SER A 298 -10.26 9.65 16.00
C SER A 298 -10.15 10.81 16.98
N GLY A 299 -10.87 10.72 18.09
CA GLY A 299 -10.90 11.71 19.16
C GLY A 299 -9.70 11.67 20.09
N VAL A 300 -8.70 10.86 19.78
CA VAL A 300 -7.51 10.68 20.61
C VAL A 300 -6.26 11.22 19.94
N CYS A 301 -6.25 11.67 18.67
CA CYS A 301 -5.01 12.23 18.10
C CYS A 301 -5.17 13.35 17.05
N ALA A 302 -4.45 14.46 17.27
CA ALA A 302 -4.14 15.43 16.21
C ALA A 302 -2.93 14.95 15.37
N ASP A 303 -2.97 15.14 14.06
CA ASP A 303 -1.87 14.79 13.14
C ASP A 303 -0.82 15.90 13.10
N LEU A 304 0.44 15.51 13.32
CA LEU A 304 1.65 16.34 13.20
C LEU A 304 2.64 15.72 12.22
N SER A 305 2.15 15.04 11.19
CA SER A 305 2.97 14.43 10.15
C SER A 305 3.78 15.49 9.40
N LEU A 306 5.04 15.15 9.13
CA LEU A 306 5.97 15.99 8.37
C LEU A 306 5.47 16.15 6.93
N ALA A 307 5.86 17.26 6.30
CA ALA A 307 5.62 17.49 4.88
C ALA A 307 6.34 16.43 4.01
N ASP A 308 5.90 16.23 2.77
CA ASP A 308 6.52 15.29 1.81
C ASP A 308 7.85 15.81 1.25
N CYS A 309 8.82 16.04 2.14
CA CYS A 309 10.15 16.51 1.80
C CYS A 309 11.19 16.14 2.88
N LYS A 310 12.46 16.11 2.51
CA LYS A 310 13.58 15.72 3.39
C LYS A 310 14.30 16.91 4.04
N GLY A 311 13.81 18.14 3.89
CA GLY A 311 14.48 19.36 4.38
C GLY A 311 14.40 19.56 5.90
N LEU A 312 15.06 18.69 6.67
CA LEU A 312 15.19 18.78 8.13
C LEU A 312 16.20 19.85 8.54
N CYS A 313 15.95 20.51 9.68
CA CYS A 313 16.74 21.65 10.11
C CYS A 313 18.13 21.25 10.65
N GLU A 314 19.18 21.77 10.03
CA GLU A 314 20.59 21.59 10.35
C GLU A 314 21.18 22.71 11.23
N CYS A 315 20.35 23.57 11.82
CA CYS A 315 20.86 24.66 12.66
C CYS A 315 21.62 24.10 13.90
N PRO A 316 22.56 24.85 14.50
CA PRO A 316 23.37 24.34 15.60
C PRO A 316 22.57 23.74 16.77
N ALA A 317 21.42 24.33 17.09
CA ALA A 317 20.54 23.83 18.15
C ALA A 317 19.84 22.51 17.77
N CYS A 318 19.42 22.35 16.51
CA CYS A 318 18.87 21.07 16.02
C CYS A 318 19.96 20.01 15.94
N LYS A 319 21.15 20.32 15.41
CA LYS A 319 22.29 19.40 15.37
C LYS A 319 22.69 18.91 16.75
N LYS A 320 22.66 19.77 17.77
CA LYS A 320 22.92 19.38 19.16
C LYS A 320 21.92 18.34 19.68
N ILE A 321 20.65 18.42 19.27
CA ILE A 321 19.62 17.44 19.65
C ILE A 321 19.79 16.14 18.85
N ALA A 322 20.05 16.26 17.55
CA ALA A 322 20.21 15.14 16.61
C ALA A 322 21.47 14.30 16.93
N GLY A 323 22.55 14.96 17.34
CA GLY A 323 23.87 14.34 17.46
C GLY A 323 24.43 13.92 16.10
N ASP A 324 25.55 13.21 16.13
CA ASP A 324 26.27 12.73 14.93
C ASP A 324 26.15 11.20 14.73
N GLY A 325 25.31 10.55 15.54
CA GLY A 325 25.10 9.09 15.50
C GLY A 325 24.15 8.65 14.38
N PRO A 326 24.03 7.34 14.14
CA PRO A 326 22.99 6.81 13.25
C PRO A 326 21.60 7.25 13.75
N PHE A 327 20.66 7.47 12.82
CA PHE A 327 19.30 7.94 13.13
C PHE A 327 19.27 9.34 13.78
N ALA A 328 20.23 10.22 13.47
CA ALA A 328 20.27 11.60 13.98
C ALA A 328 18.99 12.39 13.62
N ASP A 329 18.50 12.24 12.40
CA ASP A 329 17.27 12.86 11.91
C ASP A 329 16.05 12.36 12.69
N ASP A 330 15.94 11.04 12.90
CA ASP A 330 14.92 10.45 13.76
C ASP A 330 15.01 11.02 15.18
N ARG A 331 16.21 11.09 15.77
CA ARG A 331 16.41 11.64 17.12
C ARG A 331 15.83 13.05 17.23
N LEU A 332 16.11 13.91 16.25
CA LEU A 332 15.61 15.29 16.24
C LEU A 332 14.08 15.33 16.27
N VAL A 333 13.44 14.58 15.38
CA VAL A 333 11.98 14.58 15.24
C VAL A 333 11.31 13.91 16.43
N TRP A 334 11.80 12.77 16.92
CA TRP A 334 11.26 12.09 18.09
C TRP A 334 11.38 12.94 19.36
N ASN A 335 12.49 13.67 19.55
CA ASN A 335 12.60 14.61 20.67
C ASN A 335 11.55 15.74 20.60
N PHE A 336 11.27 16.25 19.40
CA PHE A 336 10.21 17.22 19.20
C PHE A 336 8.82 16.63 19.49
N MET A 337 8.51 15.45 18.95
CA MET A 337 7.22 14.79 19.18
C MET A 337 7.01 14.46 20.66
N ASN A 338 8.03 13.95 21.35
CA ASN A 338 7.98 13.70 22.78
C ASN A 338 7.78 15.00 23.60
N HIS A 339 8.40 16.11 23.21
CA HIS A 339 8.15 17.39 23.85
C HIS A 339 6.68 17.81 23.72
N VAL A 340 6.12 17.75 22.51
CA VAL A 340 4.71 18.05 22.28
C VAL A 340 3.81 17.08 23.06
N GLY A 341 4.11 15.78 23.04
CA GLY A 341 3.39 14.75 23.79
C GLY A 341 3.29 15.06 25.28
N ARG A 342 4.40 15.42 25.93
CA ARG A 342 4.42 15.82 27.35
C ARG A 342 3.59 17.07 27.63
N GLU A 343 3.72 18.10 26.80
CA GLU A 343 2.95 19.34 26.95
C GLU A 343 1.44 19.10 26.81
N ILE A 344 1.03 18.24 25.88
CA ILE A 344 -0.37 17.85 25.69
C ILE A 344 -0.87 17.01 26.86
N ALA A 345 -0.09 16.03 27.34
CA ALA A 345 -0.46 15.23 28.50
C ALA A 345 -0.66 16.10 29.76
N ALA A 346 0.15 17.16 29.92
CA ALA A 346 0.03 18.10 31.03
C ALA A 346 -1.20 19.03 30.91
N LYS A 347 -1.48 19.54 29.71
CA LYS A 347 -2.57 20.53 29.48
C LYS A 347 -3.94 19.88 29.24
N ARG A 348 -3.95 18.66 28.72
CA ARG A 348 -5.15 17.88 28.39
C ARG A 348 -4.90 16.37 28.54
N PRO A 349 -5.00 15.82 29.76
CA PRO A 349 -4.82 14.40 30.01
C PRO A 349 -5.75 13.52 29.16
N GLY A 350 -5.23 12.41 28.64
CA GLY A 350 -5.97 11.48 27.78
C GLY A 350 -5.94 11.81 26.28
N SER A 351 -5.34 12.95 25.89
CA SER A 351 -5.10 13.31 24.49
C SER A 351 -3.73 12.86 23.99
N ALA A 352 -3.65 12.50 22.71
CA ALA A 352 -2.44 12.05 22.04
C ALA A 352 -2.16 12.89 20.77
N ILE A 353 -0.97 12.69 20.21
CA ILE A 353 -0.60 13.20 18.89
C ILE A 353 -0.23 12.01 18.02
N SER A 354 -0.36 12.17 16.71
CA SER A 354 0.06 11.15 15.74
C SER A 354 0.91 11.75 14.63
N PHE A 355 1.79 10.95 14.04
CA PHE A 355 2.56 11.36 12.86
C PHE A 355 3.04 10.15 12.06
N PHE A 356 3.29 10.36 10.76
CA PHE A 356 3.77 9.31 9.85
C PHE A 356 5.24 8.93 10.12
N VAL A 357 5.47 7.65 10.49
CA VAL A 357 6.80 7.07 10.76
C VAL A 357 6.72 5.52 10.88
N PRO A 358 7.58 4.73 10.23
CA PRO A 358 8.50 5.12 9.16
C PRO A 358 7.72 5.63 7.93
N TYR A 359 8.33 6.54 7.17
CA TYR A 359 7.74 7.07 5.93
C TYR A 359 8.81 7.51 4.94
N SER A 360 8.76 6.99 3.72
CA SER A 360 9.77 7.22 2.68
C SER A 360 9.90 8.70 2.27
N GLY A 361 8.78 9.44 2.24
CA GLY A 361 8.77 10.86 1.87
C GLY A 361 9.54 11.76 2.85
N SER A 362 9.53 11.44 4.14
CA SER A 362 10.31 12.17 5.16
C SER A 362 11.70 11.57 5.40
N GLY A 363 11.92 10.31 5.00
CA GLY A 363 13.15 9.57 5.28
C GLY A 363 13.28 9.07 6.73
N LEU A 364 12.25 9.26 7.56
CA LEU A 364 12.23 8.81 8.95
C LEU A 364 11.97 7.31 9.04
N ARG A 365 12.59 6.68 10.04
CA ARG A 365 12.50 5.26 10.34
C ARG A 365 11.93 5.01 11.73
N HIS A 366 12.76 4.95 12.75
CA HIS A 366 12.37 4.65 14.14
C HIS A 366 13.28 5.42 15.11
N PRO A 367 12.89 5.59 16.40
CA PRO A 367 13.74 6.30 17.33
C PRO A 367 15.03 5.49 17.63
N PRO A 368 16.16 6.19 17.88
CA PRO A 368 17.36 5.55 18.41
C PRO A 368 17.11 4.83 19.74
N GLU A 369 18.00 3.92 20.11
CA GLU A 369 17.78 3.01 21.24
C GLU A 369 17.58 3.69 22.60
N ASP A 370 18.18 4.87 22.78
CA ASP A 370 18.14 5.68 23.99
C ASP A 370 16.97 6.67 24.02
N VAL A 371 16.19 6.77 22.93
CA VAL A 371 15.00 7.63 22.85
C VAL A 371 13.75 6.81 23.12
N ARG A 372 13.15 7.02 24.30
CA ARG A 372 11.84 6.44 24.66
C ARG A 372 10.69 7.24 24.07
N ILE A 373 9.66 6.55 23.61
CA ILE A 373 8.45 7.17 23.04
C ILE A 373 7.50 7.54 24.18
N GLU A 374 6.99 8.77 24.17
CA GLU A 374 5.95 9.18 25.12
C GLU A 374 4.65 8.36 24.91
N PRO A 375 3.96 7.94 25.99
CA PRO A 375 2.77 7.09 25.91
C PRO A 375 1.64 7.59 25.00
N ASN A 376 1.56 8.90 24.78
CA ASN A 376 0.56 9.59 23.99
C ASN A 376 1.12 10.12 22.65
N VAL A 377 2.23 9.57 22.18
CA VAL A 377 2.76 9.79 20.83
C VAL A 377 2.52 8.52 20.02
N ILE A 378 1.65 8.61 19.03
CA ILE A 378 1.17 7.48 18.23
C ILE A 378 1.89 7.49 16.88
N PRO A 379 2.84 6.58 16.63
CA PRO A 379 3.38 6.39 15.29
C PRO A 379 2.31 5.84 14.36
N VAL A 380 2.19 6.45 13.19
CA VAL A 380 1.37 5.97 12.07
C VAL A 380 2.32 5.41 11.02
N THR A 381 2.42 4.10 10.94
CA THR A 381 3.43 3.42 10.12
C THR A 381 2.97 3.35 8.68
N CYS A 382 3.74 3.95 7.77
CA CYS A 382 3.36 4.05 6.38
C CYS A 382 4.07 2.99 5.54
N ARG A 383 3.29 2.11 4.92
CA ARG A 383 3.83 1.10 3.99
C ARG A 383 3.66 1.59 2.56
N THR A 384 4.70 2.23 2.02
CA THR A 384 4.74 2.77 0.64
C THR A 384 5.26 1.78 -0.40
N GLU A 385 5.80 0.63 0.02
CA GLU A 385 6.41 -0.37 -0.85
C GLU A 385 5.75 -1.75 -0.65
N ALA A 386 5.85 -2.65 -1.65
CA ALA A 386 5.42 -4.04 -1.54
C ALA A 386 6.35 -4.86 -0.63
N VAL A 387 6.57 -4.40 0.59
CA VAL A 387 7.43 -5.06 1.56
C VAL A 387 6.77 -6.37 2.00
N ILE A 388 7.45 -7.50 1.79
CA ILE A 388 7.05 -8.86 2.18
C ILE A 388 7.72 -9.20 3.52
N MET A 389 6.94 -9.60 4.53
CA MET A 389 7.44 -9.97 5.86
C MET A 389 8.06 -11.37 5.87
N GLY A 390 9.25 -11.54 6.48
CA GLY A 390 9.89 -12.84 6.76
C GLY A 390 11.41 -12.89 6.56
N GLU A 391 12.11 -13.84 7.20
CA GLU A 391 13.59 -14.03 7.18
C GLU A 391 14.18 -14.35 5.80
N HIS A 392 13.37 -14.47 4.75
CA HIS A 392 13.77 -15.03 3.46
C HIS A 392 13.79 -14.03 2.30
N TYR A 393 13.72 -12.72 2.56
CA TYR A 393 13.83 -11.69 1.51
C TYR A 393 14.75 -10.52 1.91
N PRO A 394 15.81 -10.23 1.13
CA PRO A 394 16.91 -9.34 1.56
C PRO A 394 16.57 -7.85 1.71
N PHE A 395 15.41 -7.38 1.22
CA PHE A 395 15.03 -5.96 1.26
C PHE A 395 13.99 -5.59 2.35
N ASN A 396 13.52 -6.54 3.16
CA ASN A 396 12.29 -6.36 3.95
C ASN A 396 12.42 -6.51 5.48
N THR A 397 13.57 -6.93 6.00
CA THR A 397 13.81 -6.95 7.45
C THR A 397 13.72 -5.55 8.05
N ALA A 398 14.04 -4.51 7.26
CA ALA A 398 14.08 -3.13 7.68
C ALA A 398 12.74 -2.60 8.23
N PHE A 399 11.64 -2.69 7.48
CA PHE A 399 10.35 -2.14 7.94
C PHE A 399 9.81 -2.88 9.17
N TYR A 400 9.89 -4.22 9.20
CA TYR A 400 9.46 -4.98 10.36
C TYR A 400 10.31 -4.66 11.60
N GLU A 401 11.61 -4.48 11.40
CA GLU A 401 12.51 -4.06 12.46
C GLU A 401 12.18 -2.64 12.93
N ASP A 402 11.86 -1.71 12.02
CA ASP A 402 11.46 -0.34 12.37
C ASP A 402 10.19 -0.32 13.25
N ILE A 403 9.14 -1.07 12.86
CA ILE A 403 7.89 -1.13 13.65
C ILE A 403 8.07 -1.89 14.97
N SER A 404 8.91 -2.93 14.97
CA SER A 404 9.26 -3.67 16.18
C SER A 404 10.09 -2.81 17.14
N ALA A 405 11.02 -2.02 16.62
CA ALA A 405 11.82 -1.07 17.39
C ALA A 405 10.94 -0.02 18.06
N MET A 406 9.97 0.56 17.35
CA MET A 406 9.01 1.50 17.95
C MET A 406 8.23 0.87 19.12
N ARG A 407 7.79 -0.39 18.97
CA ARG A 407 7.13 -1.11 20.07
C ARG A 407 8.07 -1.32 21.26
N ARG A 408 9.32 -1.74 21.03
CA ARG A 408 10.35 -1.90 22.08
C ARG A 408 10.71 -0.57 22.75
N GLN A 409 10.58 0.56 22.05
CA GLN A 409 10.87 1.90 22.57
C GLN A 409 9.72 2.56 23.34
N GLY A 410 8.58 1.89 23.45
CA GLY A 410 7.50 2.30 24.35
C GLY A 410 6.23 2.79 23.67
N ALA A 411 6.10 2.67 22.34
CA ALA A 411 4.86 3.00 21.65
C ALA A 411 3.70 2.13 22.19
N LYS A 412 2.77 2.76 22.93
CA LYS A 412 1.62 2.06 23.53
C LYS A 412 0.53 1.74 22.51
N VAL A 413 0.28 2.69 21.60
CA VAL A 413 -0.66 2.56 20.50
C VAL A 413 0.08 2.81 19.20
N MET A 414 -0.18 1.98 18.20
CA MET A 414 0.33 2.12 16.85
C MET A 414 -0.84 2.07 15.86
N GLN A 415 -0.68 2.77 14.75
CA GLN A 415 -1.63 2.80 13.64
C GLN A 415 -0.86 2.59 12.34
N ASN A 416 -1.52 2.19 11.26
CA ASN A 416 -0.89 2.10 9.94
C ASN A 416 -1.53 3.06 8.93
N TYR A 417 -0.84 3.24 7.81
CA TYR A 417 -1.32 3.83 6.59
C TYR A 417 -0.68 3.06 5.42
N ASP A 418 -1.40 2.08 4.88
CA ASP A 418 -0.89 1.23 3.80
C ASP A 418 -1.39 1.72 2.44
N TYR A 419 -0.59 1.54 1.40
CA TYR A 419 -1.01 1.80 0.03
C TYR A 419 -1.29 0.47 -0.70
N LEU A 420 -2.38 0.44 -1.48
CA LEU A 420 -2.81 -0.72 -2.26
C LEU A 420 -3.01 -0.34 -3.73
N LEU A 421 -2.66 -1.27 -4.64
CA LEU A 421 -2.83 -1.18 -6.08
C LEU A 421 -2.27 0.12 -6.69
N TYR A 422 -0.97 0.33 -6.52
CA TYR A 422 -0.27 1.39 -7.24
C TYR A 422 -0.47 1.29 -8.76
N LYS A 423 -0.38 2.45 -9.42
CA LYS A 423 -0.91 2.75 -10.76
C LYS A 423 -0.79 1.66 -11.83
N THR A 424 0.31 0.92 -11.84
CA THR A 424 0.67 -0.01 -12.93
C THR A 424 0.76 -1.46 -12.48
N THR A 425 0.98 -1.73 -11.18
CA THR A 425 1.42 -3.04 -10.68
C THR A 425 0.25 -3.87 -10.14
N PRO A 426 0.12 -5.17 -10.51
CA PRO A 426 -0.79 -6.09 -9.82
C PRO A 426 -0.47 -6.13 -8.32
N GLN A 427 -1.48 -6.18 -7.46
CA GLN A 427 -1.28 -6.12 -6.01
C GLN A 427 -0.68 -7.45 -5.47
N PRO A 428 0.52 -7.45 -4.85
CA PRO A 428 1.02 -8.62 -4.15
C PRO A 428 0.17 -8.96 -2.91
N LEU A 429 0.05 -10.25 -2.61
CA LEU A 429 -0.79 -10.73 -1.50
C LEU A 429 -0.16 -10.57 -0.10
N ASN A 430 1.08 -10.10 0.01
CA ASN A 430 1.74 -9.86 1.31
C ASN A 430 0.99 -8.85 2.20
N ILE A 431 0.12 -8.01 1.65
CA ILE A 431 -0.69 -7.11 2.46
C ILE A 431 -1.59 -7.88 3.46
N LEU A 432 -1.98 -9.12 3.15
CA LEU A 432 -2.70 -10.00 4.08
C LEU A 432 -1.80 -10.47 5.23
N ASP A 433 -0.52 -10.77 4.94
CA ASP A 433 0.48 -11.08 5.96
C ASP A 433 0.74 -9.87 6.86
N THR A 434 0.92 -8.69 6.26
CA THR A 434 1.15 -7.43 6.98
C THR A 434 0.00 -7.13 7.95
N ALA A 435 -1.25 -7.32 7.52
CA ALA A 435 -2.41 -7.15 8.40
C ALA A 435 -2.35 -8.06 9.64
N SER A 436 -1.92 -9.31 9.44
CA SER A 436 -1.72 -10.27 10.54
C SER A 436 -0.62 -9.80 11.50
N GLU A 437 0.48 -9.24 11.00
CA GLU A 437 1.56 -8.70 11.84
C GLU A 437 1.12 -7.46 12.63
N TYR A 438 0.35 -6.55 12.03
CA TYR A 438 -0.21 -5.40 12.74
C TYR A 438 -1.14 -5.84 13.88
N ALA A 439 -1.96 -6.88 13.67
CA ALA A 439 -2.80 -7.44 14.73
C ALA A 439 -1.96 -7.98 15.89
N LYS A 440 -0.88 -8.73 15.61
CA LYS A 440 0.06 -9.25 16.63
C LYS A 440 0.74 -8.12 17.42
N LEU A 441 1.08 -7.01 16.76
CA LEU A 441 1.69 -5.84 17.40
C LEU A 441 0.68 -4.97 18.17
N GLY A 442 -0.62 -5.28 18.06
CA GLY A 442 -1.68 -4.62 18.82
C GLY A 442 -2.11 -3.26 18.23
N TYR A 443 -2.01 -3.10 16.92
CA TYR A 443 -2.49 -1.91 16.22
C TYR A 443 -3.98 -1.67 16.46
N LYS A 444 -4.38 -0.41 16.54
CA LYS A 444 -5.78 -0.02 16.82
C LYS A 444 -6.54 0.51 15.62
N ARG A 445 -5.82 0.86 14.56
CA ARG A 445 -6.37 1.32 13.28
C ARG A 445 -5.76 0.49 12.16
N TYR A 446 -6.60 0.10 11.21
CA TYR A 446 -6.20 -0.45 9.94
C TYR A 446 -6.64 0.48 8.81
N HIS A 447 -5.71 1.16 8.14
CA HIS A 447 -6.02 2.05 7.01
C HIS A 447 -5.29 1.59 5.75
N VAL A 448 -6.03 1.50 4.64
CA VAL A 448 -5.50 1.32 3.29
C VAL A 448 -6.00 2.42 2.36
N GLU A 449 -5.06 3.12 1.71
CA GLU A 449 -5.34 3.98 0.55
C GLU A 449 -5.16 3.17 -0.74
N VAL A 450 -6.25 3.03 -1.48
CA VAL A 450 -6.34 2.27 -2.71
C VAL A 450 -6.12 3.20 -3.89
N MET A 451 -4.96 3.08 -4.53
CA MET A 451 -4.46 4.02 -5.53
C MET A 451 -5.11 3.86 -6.91
N GLN A 452 -5.68 2.69 -7.22
CA GLN A 452 -6.42 2.40 -8.45
C GLN A 452 -7.58 1.43 -8.16
N ARG A 453 -8.53 1.32 -9.09
CA ARG A 453 -9.61 0.35 -9.05
C ARG A 453 -9.41 -0.69 -10.14
N ASN A 454 -9.61 -1.96 -9.81
CA ASN A 454 -9.81 -3.06 -10.76
C ASN A 454 -10.43 -4.29 -10.06
N GLU A 455 -10.77 -5.33 -10.82
CA GLU A 455 -11.47 -6.51 -10.27
C GLU A 455 -10.58 -7.44 -9.43
N GLN A 456 -9.25 -7.35 -9.57
CA GLN A 456 -8.31 -8.11 -8.75
C GLN A 456 -8.20 -7.56 -7.31
N THR A 457 -8.69 -6.33 -7.08
CA THR A 457 -8.58 -5.65 -5.78
C THR A 457 -9.64 -6.08 -4.79
N TRP A 458 -10.86 -6.38 -5.25
CA TRP A 458 -11.98 -6.71 -4.37
C TRP A 458 -11.78 -7.97 -3.51
N PRO A 459 -11.20 -9.08 -4.03
CA PRO A 459 -10.88 -10.22 -3.19
C PRO A 459 -9.98 -9.85 -2.01
N ILE A 460 -9.03 -8.93 -2.23
CA ILE A 460 -8.08 -8.48 -1.21
C ILE A 460 -8.77 -7.57 -0.19
N LEU A 461 -9.49 -6.54 -0.67
CA LEU A 461 -10.17 -5.58 0.21
C LEU A 461 -11.24 -6.25 1.07
N TRP A 462 -12.05 -7.14 0.49
CA TRP A 462 -13.06 -7.88 1.25
C TRP A 462 -12.41 -8.78 2.31
N SER A 463 -11.33 -9.46 1.96
CA SER A 463 -10.59 -10.31 2.91
C SER A 463 -10.02 -9.50 4.08
N LEU A 464 -9.45 -8.33 3.80
CA LEU A 464 -9.00 -7.40 4.83
C LEU A 464 -10.16 -6.90 5.67
N ALA A 465 -11.32 -6.62 5.09
CA ALA A 465 -12.48 -6.10 5.82
C ALA A 465 -12.98 -7.12 6.85
N ARG A 466 -13.05 -8.39 6.44
CA ARG A 466 -13.35 -9.53 7.33
C ARG A 466 -12.31 -9.68 8.42
N PHE A 467 -11.03 -9.69 8.05
CA PHE A 467 -9.92 -9.88 8.98
C PHE A 467 -9.81 -8.76 10.02
N THR A 468 -9.97 -7.51 9.60
CA THR A 468 -9.83 -6.35 10.51
C THR A 468 -10.98 -6.26 11.52
N TRP A 469 -12.14 -6.83 11.20
CA TRP A 469 -13.20 -7.06 12.17
C TRP A 469 -12.84 -8.17 13.16
N ASP A 470 -12.40 -9.34 12.67
CA ASP A 470 -12.04 -10.51 13.48
C ASP A 470 -10.65 -11.07 13.12
N ALA A 471 -9.61 -10.53 13.74
CA ALA A 471 -8.22 -10.92 13.46
C ALA A 471 -7.81 -12.27 14.09
N ARG A 472 -8.77 -13.06 14.60
CA ARG A 472 -8.53 -14.47 14.96
C ARG A 472 -8.54 -15.37 13.73
N ALA A 473 -9.18 -14.94 12.65
CA ALA A 473 -9.17 -15.64 11.37
C ALA A 473 -7.84 -15.44 10.63
N ASN A 474 -7.50 -16.37 9.74
CA ASN A 474 -6.43 -16.18 8.77
C ASN A 474 -6.98 -15.40 7.56
N PRO A 475 -6.40 -14.26 7.17
CA PRO A 475 -6.91 -13.47 6.06
C PRO A 475 -6.88 -14.20 4.71
N TYR A 476 -6.06 -15.24 4.55
CA TYR A 476 -6.09 -16.11 3.36
C TYR A 476 -7.32 -17.02 3.31
N ASP A 477 -7.88 -17.40 4.45
CA ASP A 477 -9.13 -18.19 4.50
C ASP A 477 -10.30 -17.32 4.04
N CYS A 478 -10.29 -16.02 4.36
CA CYS A 478 -11.23 -15.06 3.79
C CYS A 478 -11.06 -14.93 2.27
N LEU A 479 -9.83 -14.90 1.76
CA LEU A 479 -9.59 -14.85 0.32
C LEU A 479 -10.14 -16.11 -0.39
N GLU A 480 -9.95 -17.28 0.22
CA GLU A 480 -10.51 -18.53 -0.29
C GLU A 480 -12.05 -18.53 -0.26
N GLU A 481 -12.67 -18.06 0.83
CA GLU A 481 -14.12 -17.89 0.92
C GLU A 481 -14.64 -16.96 -0.19
N PHE A 482 -13.99 -15.81 -0.39
CA PHE A 482 -14.32 -14.89 -1.46
C PHE A 482 -14.32 -15.61 -2.80
N CYS A 483 -13.20 -16.25 -3.16
CA CYS A 483 -13.06 -16.88 -4.46
C CYS A 483 -14.11 -17.97 -4.68
N ARG A 484 -14.30 -18.85 -3.69
CA ARG A 484 -15.26 -19.96 -3.75
C ARG A 484 -16.71 -19.50 -3.84
N THR A 485 -17.12 -18.51 -3.06
CA THR A 485 -18.53 -18.10 -3.00
C THR A 485 -18.88 -17.07 -4.06
N TYR A 486 -17.97 -16.16 -4.41
CA TYR A 486 -18.23 -15.11 -5.39
C TYR A 486 -18.20 -15.64 -6.83
N TYR A 487 -17.25 -16.52 -7.15
CA TYR A 487 -17.08 -17.06 -8.50
C TYR A 487 -17.59 -18.50 -8.65
N GLY A 488 -18.22 -19.08 -7.63
CA GLY A 488 -18.75 -20.44 -7.66
C GLY A 488 -17.67 -21.48 -7.96
N THR A 489 -17.98 -22.43 -8.85
CA THR A 489 -17.05 -23.48 -9.31
C THR A 489 -15.78 -22.89 -9.98
N GLY A 490 -15.89 -21.71 -10.61
CA GLY A 490 -14.77 -20.97 -11.19
C GLY A 490 -13.84 -20.29 -10.16
N GLY A 491 -14.13 -20.41 -8.87
CA GLY A 491 -13.35 -19.79 -7.79
C GLY A 491 -11.92 -20.32 -7.66
N GLN A 492 -11.72 -21.64 -7.80
CA GLN A 492 -10.40 -22.25 -7.61
C GLN A 492 -9.36 -21.80 -8.66
N PRO A 493 -9.67 -21.75 -9.97
CA PRO A 493 -8.75 -21.20 -10.94
C PRO A 493 -8.42 -19.72 -10.69
N ILE A 494 -9.39 -18.91 -10.26
CA ILE A 494 -9.16 -17.49 -9.91
C ILE A 494 -8.22 -17.37 -8.72
N LEU A 495 -8.43 -18.16 -7.67
CA LEU A 495 -7.53 -18.19 -6.51
C LEU A 495 -6.11 -18.57 -6.92
N GLU A 496 -5.93 -19.50 -7.87
CA GLU A 496 -4.62 -19.86 -8.40
C GLU A 496 -3.96 -18.71 -9.19
N VAL A 497 -4.73 -17.94 -9.97
CA VAL A 497 -4.22 -16.72 -10.63
C VAL A 497 -3.79 -15.67 -9.62
N MET A 498 -4.60 -15.42 -8.58
CA MET A 498 -4.23 -14.51 -7.48
C MET A 498 -2.93 -14.95 -6.78
N ASN A 499 -2.72 -16.27 -6.67
CA ASN A 499 -1.52 -16.85 -6.10
C ASN A 499 -0.25 -16.65 -6.96
N PHE A 500 -0.36 -16.17 -8.21
CA PHE A 500 0.83 -15.70 -8.95
C PHE A 500 1.49 -14.54 -8.21
N TYR A 501 0.72 -13.72 -7.50
CA TYR A 501 1.21 -12.57 -6.75
C TYR A 501 1.45 -12.89 -5.27
N ASN A 502 1.46 -14.19 -4.91
CA ASN A 502 1.73 -14.65 -3.56
C ASN A 502 3.24 -14.84 -3.35
N PRO A 503 3.89 -13.99 -2.52
CA PRO A 503 5.32 -14.06 -2.31
C PRO A 503 5.78 -15.30 -1.54
N LYS A 504 4.87 -15.98 -0.83
CA LYS A 504 5.16 -17.29 -0.21
C LYS A 504 5.31 -18.40 -1.25
N ARG A 505 4.77 -18.19 -2.46
CA ARG A 505 4.82 -19.17 -3.56
C ARG A 505 5.86 -18.82 -4.63
N ARG A 506 6.19 -17.53 -4.79
CA ARG A 506 7.21 -17.09 -5.73
C ARG A 506 8.09 -16.01 -5.12
N LYS A 507 9.41 -16.21 -5.18
CA LYS A 507 10.38 -15.16 -4.89
C LYS A 507 10.38 -14.16 -6.04
N PHE A 508 10.20 -12.91 -5.71
CA PHE A 508 10.46 -11.79 -6.62
C PHE A 508 11.93 -11.34 -6.42
N GLY A 509 12.53 -10.62 -7.37
CA GLY A 509 13.89 -10.09 -7.18
C GLY A 509 13.86 -8.81 -6.34
N ARG A 510 13.17 -7.79 -6.88
CA ARG A 510 12.82 -6.50 -6.26
C ARG A 510 11.50 -6.05 -6.90
N ILE A 511 10.49 -5.69 -6.09
CA ILE A 511 9.24 -5.11 -6.58
C ILE A 511 9.07 -3.77 -5.91
N GLU A 512 9.09 -2.72 -6.72
CA GLU A 512 8.74 -1.38 -6.29
C GLU A 512 7.34 -1.08 -6.79
N LEU A 513 6.41 -0.72 -5.90
CA LEU A 513 5.03 -0.57 -6.35
C LEU A 513 4.89 0.70 -7.20
N GLY A 514 4.36 0.58 -8.42
CA GLY A 514 3.98 1.74 -9.24
C GLY A 514 4.64 1.87 -10.61
N GLY A 515 5.66 1.07 -10.92
CA GLY A 515 6.24 0.99 -12.26
C GLY A 515 5.83 -0.26 -13.06
N ILE A 516 5.77 -0.10 -14.39
CA ILE A 516 5.37 -1.16 -15.34
C ILE A 516 6.42 -2.29 -15.43
N GLU A 517 7.65 -2.00 -15.03
CA GLU A 517 8.72 -2.96 -14.87
C GLU A 517 8.31 -4.09 -13.90
N ASN A 518 7.68 -3.73 -12.79
CA ASN A 518 7.21 -4.71 -11.82
C ASN A 518 6.09 -5.58 -12.38
N THR A 519 5.19 -4.99 -13.18
CA THR A 519 4.10 -5.73 -13.82
C THR A 519 4.63 -6.82 -14.74
N HIS A 520 5.60 -6.53 -15.61
CA HIS A 520 6.13 -7.56 -16.51
C HIS A 520 6.99 -8.60 -15.78
N MET A 521 7.67 -8.23 -14.69
CA MET A 521 8.36 -9.18 -13.79
C MET A 521 7.36 -10.06 -13.03
N MET A 522 6.19 -9.51 -12.68
CA MET A 522 5.12 -10.23 -12.02
C MET A 522 4.33 -11.15 -12.95
N LEU A 523 4.38 -10.90 -14.26
CA LEU A 523 3.63 -11.64 -15.28
C LEU A 523 4.53 -12.09 -16.46
N PRO A 524 5.54 -12.97 -16.24
CA PRO A 524 6.29 -13.58 -17.34
C PRO A 524 5.39 -14.39 -18.29
N ASP A 525 5.86 -14.62 -19.52
CA ASP A 525 5.07 -15.23 -20.60
C ASP A 525 4.42 -16.57 -20.24
N ASP A 526 5.11 -17.40 -19.46
CA ASP A 526 4.60 -18.68 -18.99
C ASP A 526 3.40 -18.51 -18.04
N LEU A 527 3.45 -17.53 -17.13
CA LEU A 527 2.35 -17.21 -16.24
C LEU A 527 1.20 -16.52 -16.95
N ILE A 528 1.46 -15.67 -17.93
CA ILE A 528 0.41 -15.10 -18.79
C ILE A 528 -0.35 -16.24 -19.49
N ARG A 529 0.37 -17.16 -20.14
CA ARG A 529 -0.26 -18.33 -20.80
C ARG A 529 -1.03 -19.22 -19.82
N ARG A 530 -0.48 -19.45 -18.63
CA ARG A 530 -1.14 -20.24 -17.59
C ARG A 530 -2.40 -19.55 -17.07
N GLY A 531 -2.34 -18.25 -16.81
CA GLY A 531 -3.47 -17.45 -16.34
C GLY A 531 -4.61 -17.40 -17.35
N ARG A 532 -4.31 -17.18 -18.65
CA ARG A 532 -5.31 -17.23 -19.73
C ARG A 532 -6.07 -18.57 -19.72
N ARG A 533 -5.37 -19.70 -19.64
CA ARG A 533 -5.99 -21.04 -19.55
C ARG A 533 -6.86 -21.20 -18.31
N LEU A 534 -6.35 -20.86 -17.13
CA LEU A 534 -7.10 -20.97 -15.87
C LEU A 534 -8.40 -20.13 -15.90
N LEU A 535 -8.37 -18.95 -16.52
CA LEU A 535 -9.52 -18.06 -16.60
C LEU A 535 -10.52 -18.49 -17.67
N ASP A 536 -10.05 -19.09 -18.76
CA ASP A 536 -10.94 -19.74 -19.74
C ASP A 536 -11.62 -20.96 -19.11
N ASP A 537 -10.88 -21.78 -18.35
CA ASP A 537 -11.43 -22.92 -17.59
C ASP A 537 -12.49 -22.45 -16.57
N ALA A 538 -12.20 -21.39 -15.81
CA ALA A 538 -13.16 -20.81 -14.87
C ALA A 538 -14.44 -20.37 -15.57
N ALA A 539 -14.32 -19.67 -16.71
CA ALA A 539 -15.47 -19.17 -17.46
C ALA A 539 -16.34 -20.31 -18.01
N ASN A 540 -15.72 -21.42 -18.41
CA ASN A 540 -16.42 -22.60 -18.92
C ASN A 540 -17.17 -23.40 -17.83
N GLN A 541 -16.86 -23.17 -16.55
CA GLN A 541 -17.45 -23.90 -15.42
C GLN A 541 -18.67 -23.22 -14.79
N VAL A 542 -18.97 -21.97 -15.18
CA VAL A 542 -19.98 -21.13 -14.52
C VAL A 542 -20.96 -20.53 -15.52
N SER A 543 -22.08 -20.01 -15.01
CA SER A 543 -23.11 -19.34 -15.82
C SER A 543 -23.74 -18.17 -15.08
N GLY A 544 -24.62 -17.41 -15.73
CA GLY A 544 -25.35 -16.30 -15.11
C GLY A 544 -24.43 -15.24 -14.51
N ILE A 545 -24.70 -14.84 -13.27
CA ILE A 545 -23.94 -13.78 -12.57
C ILE A 545 -22.49 -14.18 -12.29
N GLU A 546 -22.22 -15.47 -12.04
CA GLU A 546 -20.86 -15.96 -11.79
C GLU A 546 -19.98 -15.82 -13.05
N LEU A 547 -20.54 -16.11 -14.22
CA LEU A 547 -19.83 -15.92 -15.50
C LEU A 547 -19.50 -14.44 -15.73
N GLU A 548 -20.40 -13.53 -15.40
CA GLU A 548 -20.14 -12.09 -15.49
C GLU A 548 -18.98 -11.67 -14.55
N ARG A 549 -18.98 -12.17 -13.33
CA ARG A 549 -17.89 -11.94 -12.37
C ARG A 549 -16.54 -12.46 -12.89
N VAL A 550 -16.51 -13.69 -13.43
CA VAL A 550 -15.29 -14.27 -14.02
C VAL A 550 -14.81 -13.46 -15.23
N LYS A 551 -15.72 -13.02 -16.11
CA LYS A 551 -15.39 -12.18 -17.27
C LYS A 551 -14.71 -10.87 -16.85
N ARG A 552 -15.24 -10.18 -15.85
CA ARG A 552 -14.68 -8.92 -15.32
C ARG A 552 -13.27 -9.14 -14.75
N PHE A 553 -13.08 -10.21 -13.97
CA PHE A 553 -11.74 -10.56 -13.46
C PHE A 553 -10.77 -10.88 -14.61
N ARG A 554 -11.21 -11.68 -15.59
CA ARG A 554 -10.42 -12.05 -16.77
C ARG A 554 -10.01 -10.83 -17.59
N GLN A 555 -10.91 -9.87 -17.78
CA GLN A 555 -10.62 -8.61 -18.47
C GLN A 555 -9.52 -7.81 -17.78
N THR A 556 -9.59 -7.72 -16.45
CA THR A 556 -8.56 -7.04 -15.65
C THR A 556 -7.21 -7.76 -15.72
N PHE A 557 -7.20 -9.09 -15.67
CA PHE A 557 -5.97 -9.87 -15.84
C PHE A 557 -5.36 -9.66 -17.22
N GLU A 558 -6.18 -9.74 -18.27
CA GLU A 558 -5.73 -9.60 -19.66
C GLU A 558 -5.20 -8.18 -19.95
N MET A 559 -5.81 -7.15 -19.37
CA MET A 559 -5.29 -5.77 -19.40
C MET A 559 -3.86 -5.69 -18.86
N GLN A 560 -3.58 -6.29 -17.70
CA GLN A 560 -2.24 -6.33 -17.09
C GLN A 560 -1.26 -7.18 -17.92
N ALA A 561 -1.71 -8.32 -18.43
CA ALA A 561 -0.90 -9.20 -19.28
C ALA A 561 -0.46 -8.50 -20.57
N ARG A 562 -1.38 -7.81 -21.27
CA ARG A 562 -1.06 -7.05 -22.48
C ARG A 562 -0.13 -5.87 -22.20
N ALA A 563 -0.30 -5.20 -21.05
CA ALA A 563 0.61 -4.13 -20.64
C ALA A 563 2.04 -4.65 -20.42
N ALA A 564 2.19 -5.83 -19.79
CA ALA A 564 3.48 -6.52 -19.64
C ALA A 564 4.10 -6.91 -20.99
N GLU A 565 3.32 -7.53 -21.89
CA GLU A 565 3.76 -7.91 -23.24
C GLU A 565 4.20 -6.67 -24.05
N LEU A 566 3.42 -5.59 -23.98
CA LEU A 566 3.73 -4.31 -24.63
C LEU A 566 5.00 -3.67 -24.07
N TYR A 567 5.21 -3.70 -22.76
CA TYR A 567 6.43 -3.15 -22.15
C TYR A 567 7.69 -3.94 -22.53
N ARG A 568 7.62 -5.28 -22.65
CA ARG A 568 8.74 -6.07 -23.19
C ARG A 568 9.04 -5.67 -24.64
N ALA A 569 8.00 -5.53 -25.47
CA ALA A 569 8.15 -5.09 -26.85
C ALA A 569 8.71 -3.67 -26.96
N TYR A 570 8.35 -2.78 -26.02
CA TYR A 570 8.94 -1.45 -25.88
C TYR A 570 10.45 -1.54 -25.64
N CYS A 571 10.89 -2.34 -24.65
CA CYS A 571 12.31 -2.52 -24.35
C CYS A 571 13.08 -3.11 -25.54
N VAL A 572 12.52 -4.12 -26.22
CA VAL A 572 13.09 -4.67 -27.46
C VAL A 572 13.20 -3.58 -28.53
N ASN A 573 12.17 -2.77 -28.72
CA ASN A 573 12.19 -1.68 -29.70
C ASN A 573 13.24 -0.60 -29.36
N LEU A 574 13.45 -0.29 -28.08
CA LEU A 574 14.51 0.64 -27.65
C LEU A 574 15.92 0.08 -27.88
N ASN A 575 16.10 -1.22 -27.68
CA ASN A 575 17.37 -1.91 -27.87
C ASN A 575 17.71 -2.07 -29.36
N GLU A 576 16.80 -2.65 -30.14
CA GLU A 576 17.08 -3.09 -31.51
C GLU A 576 16.95 -1.93 -32.53
N ARG A 577 16.00 -1.01 -32.32
CA ARG A 577 15.72 0.14 -33.21
C ARG A 577 15.62 -0.22 -34.70
N THR A 578 14.99 -1.35 -35.02
CA THR A 578 14.75 -1.78 -36.41
C THR A 578 13.30 -1.55 -36.83
N PRO A 579 12.97 -1.54 -38.15
CA PRO A 579 11.59 -1.52 -38.61
C PRO A 579 10.75 -2.67 -38.01
N GLU A 580 11.33 -3.87 -37.89
CA GLU A 580 10.65 -5.06 -37.37
C GLU A 580 10.31 -4.92 -35.89
N SER A 581 11.25 -4.43 -35.06
CA SER A 581 10.99 -4.18 -33.64
C SER A 581 9.92 -3.11 -33.44
N ARG A 582 9.95 -2.07 -34.29
CA ARG A 582 8.96 -0.98 -34.29
C ARG A 582 7.56 -1.49 -34.67
N ASP A 583 7.47 -2.31 -35.71
CA ASP A 583 6.19 -2.84 -36.19
C ASP A 583 5.59 -3.85 -35.19
N ALA A 584 6.42 -4.65 -34.52
CA ALA A 584 6.00 -5.51 -33.42
C ALA A 584 5.44 -4.69 -32.24
N PHE A 585 6.16 -3.65 -31.80
CA PHE A 585 5.71 -2.74 -30.76
C PHE A 585 4.39 -2.02 -31.11
N ASN A 586 4.31 -1.44 -32.32
CA ASN A 586 3.12 -0.70 -32.77
C ASN A 586 1.87 -1.59 -32.85
N ARG A 587 2.05 -2.86 -33.25
CA ARG A 587 0.95 -3.83 -33.28
C ARG A 587 0.40 -4.12 -31.88
N LEU A 588 1.28 -4.36 -30.91
CA LEU A 588 0.89 -4.59 -29.52
C LEU A 588 0.31 -3.32 -28.89
N ALA A 589 0.81 -2.14 -29.25
CA ALA A 589 0.25 -0.87 -28.82
C ALA A 589 -1.19 -0.68 -29.32
N ALA A 590 -1.44 -0.92 -30.61
CA ALA A 590 -2.77 -0.84 -31.19
C ALA A 590 -3.73 -1.86 -30.58
N ASP A 591 -3.25 -3.10 -30.39
CA ASP A 591 -4.01 -4.17 -29.76
C ASP A 591 -4.37 -3.86 -28.30
N TYR A 592 -3.43 -3.31 -27.51
CA TYR A 592 -3.71 -2.87 -26.13
C TYR A 592 -4.78 -1.79 -26.06
N LEU A 593 -4.66 -0.76 -26.91
CA LEU A 593 -5.63 0.35 -26.95
C LEU A 593 -7.01 -0.14 -27.41
N LYS A 594 -7.05 -1.00 -28.42
CA LYS A 594 -8.28 -1.62 -28.90
C LYS A 594 -8.92 -2.50 -27.83
N TYR A 595 -8.14 -3.31 -27.12
CA TYR A 595 -8.65 -4.16 -26.04
C TYR A 595 -9.32 -3.34 -24.94
N TRP A 596 -8.72 -2.22 -24.54
CA TRP A 596 -9.30 -1.32 -23.55
C TRP A 596 -10.65 -0.77 -24.01
N GLU A 597 -10.74 -0.31 -25.26
CA GLU A 597 -11.95 0.28 -25.82
C GLU A 597 -13.06 -0.76 -26.07
N ASP A 598 -12.74 -1.90 -26.66
CA ASP A 598 -13.70 -2.96 -26.98
C ASP A 598 -14.38 -3.56 -25.73
N ASN A 599 -13.70 -3.50 -24.59
CA ASN A 599 -14.19 -4.07 -23.31
C ASN A 599 -14.71 -3.00 -22.34
N ASP A 600 -14.75 -1.73 -22.74
CA ASP A 600 -15.12 -0.58 -21.90
C ASP A 600 -14.49 -0.63 -20.50
N LEU A 601 -13.16 -0.86 -20.44
CA LEU A 601 -12.47 -1.11 -19.17
C LEU A 601 -12.56 0.06 -18.18
N ASP A 602 -12.96 1.25 -18.60
CA ASP A 602 -13.25 2.37 -17.68
C ASP A 602 -14.41 2.04 -16.70
N GLU A 603 -15.30 1.08 -17.04
CA GLU A 603 -16.37 0.62 -16.15
C GLU A 603 -15.82 -0.15 -14.94
N THR A 604 -14.78 -0.96 -15.12
CA THR A 604 -14.26 -1.86 -14.07
C THR A 604 -12.88 -1.45 -13.54
N CYS A 605 -12.14 -0.66 -14.31
CA CYS A 605 -10.75 -0.27 -14.04
C CYS A 605 -10.58 1.25 -14.00
N SER A 606 -9.62 1.71 -13.20
CA SER A 606 -9.14 3.09 -13.28
C SER A 606 -8.26 3.28 -14.53
N PRO A 607 -8.37 4.41 -15.26
CA PRO A 607 -7.60 4.70 -16.47
C PRO A 607 -6.14 5.07 -16.18
N GLY A 608 -5.64 4.88 -14.94
CA GLY A 608 -4.26 5.19 -14.58
C GLY A 608 -3.27 4.40 -15.41
N LEU A 609 -3.45 3.09 -15.52
CA LEU A 609 -2.61 2.23 -16.38
C LEU A 609 -2.73 2.62 -17.85
N LEU A 610 -3.94 2.86 -18.39
CA LEU A 610 -4.11 3.34 -19.77
C LEU A 610 -3.33 4.64 -20.03
N LYS A 611 -3.46 5.63 -19.14
CA LYS A 611 -2.74 6.91 -19.26
C LYS A 611 -1.23 6.71 -19.21
N TYR A 612 -0.74 5.79 -18.38
CA TYR A 612 0.67 5.45 -18.33
C TYR A 612 1.12 4.80 -19.64
N MET A 613 0.43 3.74 -20.10
CA MET A 613 0.77 3.03 -21.33
C MET A 613 0.69 3.92 -22.57
N LYS A 614 -0.24 4.89 -22.64
CA LYS A 614 -0.27 5.88 -23.72
C LYS A 614 1.01 6.72 -23.79
N ARG A 615 1.62 7.05 -22.65
CA ARG A 615 2.92 7.75 -22.61
C ARG A 615 4.06 6.83 -23.04
N VAL A 616 4.07 5.57 -22.59
CA VAL A 616 5.02 4.55 -23.07
C VAL A 616 4.93 4.40 -24.60
N ILE A 617 3.71 4.27 -25.14
CA ILE A 617 3.45 4.20 -26.58
C ILE A 617 4.02 5.42 -27.32
N ALA A 618 3.76 6.63 -26.82
CA ALA A 618 4.29 7.86 -27.40
C ALA A 618 5.83 7.93 -27.36
N SER A 619 6.45 7.39 -26.32
CA SER A 619 7.92 7.37 -26.16
C SER A 619 8.63 6.30 -27.00
N GLY A 620 7.91 5.33 -27.57
CA GLY A 620 8.49 4.27 -28.40
C GLY A 620 9.01 4.75 -29.75
N ASP A 621 8.72 6.00 -30.13
CA ASP A 621 9.29 6.67 -31.29
C ASP A 621 10.70 7.21 -30.97
N TRP A 622 11.71 6.36 -31.17
CA TRP A 622 13.12 6.71 -30.94
C TRP A 622 13.67 7.74 -31.94
N SER A 623 12.95 8.10 -33.01
CA SER A 623 13.43 9.08 -34.00
C SER A 623 13.63 10.48 -33.41
N LYS A 624 12.98 10.75 -32.28
CA LYS A 624 13.04 12.03 -31.55
C LYS A 624 14.04 12.00 -30.38
N ALA A 625 14.63 10.85 -30.08
CA ALA A 625 15.56 10.72 -28.96
C ALA A 625 16.85 11.51 -29.25
N LYS A 626 17.25 12.37 -28.31
CA LYS A 626 18.51 13.13 -28.40
C LYS A 626 19.51 12.54 -27.41
N THR A 627 20.60 11.98 -27.90
CA THR A 627 21.69 11.51 -27.03
C THR A 627 22.69 12.62 -26.77
N GLY A 628 23.16 12.75 -25.54
CA GLY A 628 24.14 13.78 -25.19
C GLY A 628 24.26 14.04 -23.70
N GLY A 629 25.48 14.38 -23.29
CA GLY A 629 25.82 14.79 -21.94
C GLY A 629 25.27 16.16 -21.59
N ARG A 630 25.16 16.41 -20.29
CA ARG A 630 24.75 17.73 -19.81
C ARG A 630 25.84 18.78 -20.09
N PRO A 631 25.51 19.96 -20.65
CA PRO A 631 26.51 20.93 -21.11
C PRO A 631 27.50 21.36 -20.03
N GLU A 632 27.07 21.47 -18.78
CA GLU A 632 27.89 21.91 -17.65
C GLU A 632 29.06 20.96 -17.35
N LEU A 633 28.96 19.67 -17.72
CA LEU A 633 30.02 18.69 -17.49
C LEU A 633 31.18 18.79 -18.49
N LYS A 634 31.08 19.70 -19.47
CA LYS A 634 32.20 20.06 -20.35
C LYS A 634 33.26 20.88 -19.59
N GLU A 635 32.85 21.64 -18.59
CA GLU A 635 33.72 22.42 -17.72
C GLU A 635 34.55 21.50 -16.81
N GLU A 636 35.87 21.68 -16.79
CA GLU A 636 36.78 20.79 -16.06
C GLU A 636 36.46 20.70 -14.56
N LYS A 637 36.14 21.84 -13.93
CA LYS A 637 35.80 21.90 -12.50
C LYS A 637 34.53 21.09 -12.20
N ALA A 638 33.50 21.23 -13.01
CA ALA A 638 32.24 20.49 -12.85
C ALA A 638 32.45 18.99 -13.14
N ARG A 639 33.27 18.67 -14.15
CA ARG A 639 33.65 17.29 -14.49
C ARG A 639 34.38 16.60 -13.34
N LEU A 640 35.39 17.24 -12.76
CA LEU A 640 36.14 16.71 -11.60
C LEU A 640 35.24 16.54 -10.39
N ALA A 641 34.37 17.51 -10.09
CA ALA A 641 33.38 17.38 -9.03
C ALA A 641 32.43 16.19 -9.26
N GLY A 642 32.05 15.93 -10.51
CA GLY A 642 31.25 14.77 -10.90
C GLY A 642 31.97 13.43 -10.74
N ILE A 643 33.25 13.35 -11.12
CA ILE A 643 34.09 12.14 -10.99
C ILE A 643 34.24 11.75 -9.51
N PHE A 644 34.49 12.73 -8.64
CA PHE A 644 34.72 12.53 -7.20
C PHE A 644 33.48 12.79 -6.35
N ALA A 645 32.28 12.68 -6.92
CA ALA A 645 31.05 12.93 -6.21
C ALA A 645 30.96 12.11 -4.90
N GLY A 646 30.50 12.74 -3.82
CA GLY A 646 30.45 12.13 -2.49
C GLY A 646 31.81 11.98 -1.79
N THR A 647 32.90 12.51 -2.36
CA THR A 647 34.26 12.48 -1.79
C THR A 647 34.96 13.83 -1.96
N GLU A 648 36.04 14.08 -1.20
CA GLU A 648 36.86 15.27 -1.42
C GLU A 648 37.62 15.15 -2.75
N VAL A 649 37.54 16.20 -3.58
CA VAL A 649 38.29 16.25 -4.84
C VAL A 649 39.78 16.40 -4.52
N PRO A 650 40.66 15.48 -4.94
CA PRO A 650 42.09 15.59 -4.66
C PRO A 650 42.67 16.87 -5.28
N LYS A 651 43.57 17.55 -4.55
CA LYS A 651 44.26 18.75 -5.03
C LYS A 651 45.06 18.51 -6.32
N LYS A 652 45.53 17.27 -6.51
CA LYS A 652 46.22 16.79 -7.71
C LYS A 652 45.80 15.33 -7.93
N VAL A 653 45.42 14.99 -9.16
CA VAL A 653 45.11 13.61 -9.57
C VAL A 653 46.18 13.18 -10.58
N GLU A 654 46.99 12.18 -10.25
CA GLU A 654 48.06 11.72 -11.13
C GLU A 654 47.50 10.85 -12.25
N ASN A 655 47.95 11.10 -13.49
CA ASN A 655 47.59 10.33 -14.69
C ASN A 655 46.08 10.18 -14.89
N LEU A 656 45.31 11.25 -14.65
CA LEU A 656 43.87 11.26 -14.86
C LEU A 656 43.52 11.02 -16.33
N PHE A 657 42.93 9.87 -16.60
CA PHE A 657 42.32 9.52 -17.87
C PHE A 657 40.80 9.52 -17.72
N VAL A 658 40.15 10.55 -18.29
CA VAL A 658 38.68 10.61 -18.35
C VAL A 658 38.19 9.59 -19.38
N LEU A 659 37.29 8.70 -18.96
CA LEU A 659 36.70 7.68 -19.84
C LEU A 659 35.83 8.34 -20.93
N PRO A 660 35.64 7.67 -22.08
CA PRO A 660 34.75 8.14 -23.13
C PRO A 660 33.37 8.54 -22.58
N GLU A 661 32.79 9.62 -23.11
CA GLU A 661 31.45 10.06 -22.69
C GLU A 661 30.38 9.03 -23.09
N TYR A 662 30.45 8.53 -24.33
CA TYR A 662 29.43 7.67 -24.92
C TYR A 662 29.75 6.19 -24.71
N TRP A 663 28.84 5.48 -24.06
CA TRP A 663 28.95 4.05 -23.78
C TRP A 663 27.84 3.30 -24.52
N LYS A 664 28.08 2.02 -24.79
CA LYS A 664 27.06 1.09 -25.29
C LYS A 664 26.08 0.79 -24.18
N PHE A 665 24.80 0.91 -24.45
CA PHE A 665 23.71 0.76 -23.50
C PHE A 665 22.67 -0.24 -23.99
N ARG A 666 22.15 -1.06 -23.08
CA ARG A 666 21.09 -2.02 -23.36
C ARG A 666 20.18 -2.17 -22.15
N ALA A 667 18.87 -2.06 -22.37
CA ALA A 667 17.86 -2.44 -21.37
C ALA A 667 17.84 -3.96 -21.20
N ASP A 668 17.70 -4.44 -19.97
CA ASP A 668 17.67 -5.88 -19.65
C ASP A 668 16.44 -6.22 -18.79
N PRO A 669 15.21 -6.07 -19.33
CA PRO A 669 13.98 -6.22 -18.55
C PRO A 669 13.82 -7.62 -17.94
N ASN A 670 14.46 -8.65 -18.52
CA ASN A 670 14.34 -10.03 -18.04
C ASN A 670 15.56 -10.49 -17.20
N ASP A 671 16.48 -9.58 -16.85
CA ASP A 671 17.68 -9.85 -16.06
C ASP A 671 18.52 -11.01 -16.62
N VAL A 672 18.68 -11.07 -17.95
CA VAL A 672 19.38 -12.16 -18.64
C VAL A 672 20.87 -11.87 -18.86
N GLY A 673 21.33 -10.64 -18.64
CA GLY A 673 22.66 -10.19 -19.05
C GLY A 673 23.80 -10.99 -18.45
N LEU A 674 23.73 -11.37 -17.17
CA LEU A 674 24.74 -12.24 -16.55
C LEU A 674 24.73 -13.66 -17.14
N LYS A 675 23.56 -14.18 -17.48
CA LYS A 675 23.42 -15.49 -18.14
C LYS A 675 23.97 -15.45 -19.57
N GLU A 676 23.77 -14.33 -20.26
CA GLU A 676 24.27 -14.07 -21.62
C GLU A 676 25.70 -13.50 -21.65
N LYS A 677 26.32 -13.33 -20.47
CA LYS A 677 27.71 -12.87 -20.29
C LYS A 677 27.97 -11.46 -20.82
N TYR A 678 27.05 -10.53 -20.59
CA TYR A 678 27.21 -9.12 -21.00
C TYR A 678 28.38 -8.43 -20.31
N GLU A 679 28.85 -8.93 -19.17
CA GLU A 679 30.07 -8.48 -18.50
C GLU A 679 31.37 -8.87 -19.22
N SER A 680 31.31 -9.89 -20.09
CA SER A 680 32.49 -10.47 -20.72
C SER A 680 33.08 -9.56 -21.81
N PRO A 681 34.42 -9.46 -21.93
CA PRO A 681 35.08 -8.82 -23.06
C PRO A 681 34.71 -9.41 -24.42
N ALA A 682 34.28 -10.68 -24.44
CA ALA A 682 33.90 -11.42 -25.65
C ALA A 682 32.46 -11.17 -26.10
N CYS A 683 31.62 -10.51 -25.30
CA CYS A 683 30.25 -10.24 -25.72
C CYS A 683 30.22 -9.25 -26.89
N ASP A 684 29.41 -9.57 -27.89
CA ASP A 684 29.17 -8.76 -29.08
C ASP A 684 28.15 -7.66 -28.76
N ASP A 685 28.62 -6.41 -28.78
CA ASP A 685 27.82 -5.21 -28.55
C ASP A 685 27.53 -4.42 -29.84
N SER A 686 27.61 -5.08 -31.00
CA SER A 686 27.28 -4.49 -32.30
C SER A 686 25.78 -4.42 -32.59
N LYS A 687 24.97 -5.28 -31.99
CA LYS A 687 23.51 -5.39 -32.22
C LYS A 687 22.72 -5.21 -30.94
N GLY A 688 21.70 -4.36 -30.99
CA GLY A 688 20.82 -4.15 -29.84
C GLY A 688 21.46 -3.34 -28.70
N TRP A 689 22.61 -2.69 -28.94
CA TRP A 689 23.30 -1.81 -28.00
C TRP A 689 23.41 -0.39 -28.58
N GLN A 690 22.78 0.55 -27.90
CA GLN A 690 22.70 1.95 -28.34
C GLN A 690 23.83 2.77 -27.72
N SER A 691 24.35 3.76 -28.45
CA SER A 691 25.40 4.65 -27.93
C SER A 691 24.75 5.85 -27.24
N ILE A 692 24.85 5.94 -25.91
CA ILE A 692 24.31 7.05 -25.11
C ILE A 692 25.37 7.64 -24.19
N SER A 693 25.19 8.89 -23.78
CA SER A 693 26.11 9.58 -22.89
C SER A 693 25.95 9.08 -21.45
N THR A 694 27.07 8.88 -20.77
CA THR A 694 27.13 8.62 -19.31
C THR A 694 27.20 9.91 -18.48
N TRP A 695 27.15 11.07 -19.14
CA TRP A 695 27.19 12.39 -18.49
C TRP A 695 25.78 12.97 -18.35
N ASN A 696 24.76 12.14 -18.55
CA ASN A 696 23.35 12.48 -18.43
C ASN A 696 22.58 11.21 -18.05
N TRP A 697 21.39 11.38 -17.49
CA TRP A 697 20.49 10.24 -17.23
C TRP A 697 19.99 9.63 -18.56
N PHE A 698 19.52 8.39 -18.56
CA PHE A 698 19.06 7.76 -19.81
C PHE A 698 17.69 8.29 -20.27
N GLU A 699 16.85 8.83 -19.38
CA GLU A 699 15.49 9.29 -19.67
C GLU A 699 15.47 10.38 -20.74
N PRO A 700 16.21 11.50 -20.59
CA PRO A 700 16.26 12.53 -21.62
C PRO A 700 16.90 12.03 -22.93
N GLN A 701 17.56 10.86 -22.89
CA GLN A 701 18.22 10.24 -24.04
C GLN A 701 17.35 9.19 -24.76
N GLY A 702 16.05 9.14 -24.45
CA GLY A 702 15.06 8.30 -25.13
C GLY A 702 14.57 7.09 -24.33
N TYR A 703 14.83 7.05 -23.02
CA TYR A 703 14.50 5.93 -22.14
C TYR A 703 13.56 6.37 -20.98
N GLU A 704 12.66 7.33 -21.21
CA GLU A 704 11.79 7.97 -20.18
C GLU A 704 11.01 6.99 -19.29
N PHE A 705 10.66 5.81 -19.80
CA PHE A 705 9.86 4.81 -19.08
C PHE A 705 10.63 3.53 -18.78
N LEU A 706 11.95 3.52 -19.02
CA LEU A 706 12.76 2.37 -18.66
C LEU A 706 13.07 2.44 -17.16
N ASN A 707 12.55 1.47 -16.41
CA ASN A 707 13.04 1.12 -15.09
C ASN A 707 13.45 -0.37 -15.10
N GLY A 708 14.17 -0.80 -14.08
CA GLY A 708 14.65 -2.16 -13.86
C GLY A 708 16.11 -2.35 -14.27
N SER A 709 16.50 -3.59 -14.61
CA SER A 709 17.88 -3.93 -14.94
C SER A 709 18.33 -3.34 -16.30
N PHE A 710 19.55 -2.83 -16.34
CA PHE A 710 20.19 -2.29 -17.55
C PHE A 710 21.69 -2.54 -17.56
N TRP A 711 22.30 -2.43 -18.74
CA TRP A 711 23.73 -2.60 -18.93
C TRP A 711 24.37 -1.42 -19.66
N TYR A 712 25.54 -1.01 -19.19
CA TYR A 712 26.48 -0.19 -19.94
C TYR A 712 27.76 -0.96 -20.25
N ARG A 713 28.38 -0.67 -21.40
CA ARG A 713 29.67 -1.20 -21.83
C ARG A 713 30.54 -0.11 -22.47
N CYS A 714 31.81 -0.08 -22.09
CA CYS A 714 32.82 0.81 -22.65
C CYS A 714 34.06 0.01 -23.05
N ARG A 715 34.41 0.06 -24.33
CA ARG A 715 35.68 -0.44 -24.85
C ARG A 715 36.61 0.74 -25.04
N PHE A 716 37.84 0.62 -24.56
CA PHE A 716 38.86 1.65 -24.71
C PHE A 716 40.26 1.03 -24.76
N LYS A 717 41.20 1.74 -25.37
CA LYS A 717 42.62 1.37 -25.34
C LYS A 717 43.26 1.91 -24.09
N ALA A 718 44.09 1.10 -23.42
CA ALA A 718 44.81 1.52 -22.23
C ALA A 718 45.65 2.77 -22.51
N PRO A 719 45.57 3.82 -21.68
CA PRO A 719 46.58 4.86 -21.66
C PRO A 719 47.92 4.28 -21.15
N PRO A 720 49.06 4.84 -21.56
CA PRO A 720 50.33 4.55 -20.90
C PRO A 720 50.22 4.96 -19.42
N MET A 721 50.32 3.98 -18.51
CA MET A 721 50.31 4.21 -17.06
C MET A 721 51.68 3.83 -16.47
N PRO A 722 52.19 4.60 -15.48
CA PRO A 722 53.49 4.32 -14.87
C PRO A 722 53.51 2.97 -14.14
N ALA A 723 54.58 2.20 -14.36
CA ALA A 723 54.78 0.91 -13.71
C ALA A 723 54.88 1.07 -12.17
N GLY A 724 54.31 0.11 -11.44
CA GLY A 724 54.37 0.06 -9.97
C GLY A 724 53.39 1.00 -9.23
N LYS A 725 52.57 1.76 -9.95
CA LYS A 725 51.48 2.55 -9.37
C LYS A 725 50.18 1.77 -9.30
N LYS A 726 49.31 2.09 -8.34
CA LYS A 726 47.96 1.50 -8.28
C LYS A 726 47.06 2.18 -9.30
N MET A 727 46.32 1.41 -10.07
CA MET A 727 45.34 1.91 -11.03
C MET A 727 43.95 1.85 -10.44
N ILE A 728 43.32 3.01 -10.32
CA ILE A 728 41.99 3.15 -9.73
C ILE A 728 40.99 3.47 -10.84
N LEU A 729 40.00 2.60 -11.02
CA LEU A 729 38.79 2.92 -11.79
C LEU A 729 37.81 3.62 -10.87
N ARG A 730 37.31 4.79 -11.28
CA ARG A 730 36.23 5.49 -10.59
C ARG A 730 35.05 5.73 -11.52
N ILE A 731 33.89 5.17 -11.14
CA ILE A 731 32.61 5.44 -11.79
C ILE A 731 31.96 6.62 -11.10
N GLY A 732 31.61 7.67 -11.87
CA GLY A 732 31.17 8.96 -11.34
C GLY A 732 29.93 8.86 -10.46
N SER A 733 28.84 8.29 -10.98
CA SER A 733 27.66 7.93 -10.19
C SER A 733 26.83 6.90 -10.97
N ILE A 734 26.35 5.88 -10.26
CA ILE A 734 25.40 4.89 -10.79
C ILE A 734 24.13 5.14 -10.00
N ASP A 735 23.04 5.46 -10.70
CA ASP A 735 21.75 5.63 -10.03
C ASP A 735 21.31 4.34 -9.31
N ASP A 736 20.63 4.50 -8.18
CA ASP A 736 20.23 3.45 -7.24
C ASP A 736 21.33 2.42 -6.85
N CYS A 737 21.47 1.35 -7.63
CA CYS A 737 22.45 0.30 -7.35
C CYS A 737 23.00 -0.36 -8.62
N GLY A 738 24.15 -1.03 -8.48
CA GLY A 738 24.78 -1.71 -9.61
C GLY A 738 26.09 -2.40 -9.29
N ASP A 739 26.56 -3.19 -10.25
CA ASP A 739 27.82 -3.92 -10.22
C ASP A 739 28.73 -3.47 -11.36
N VAL A 740 29.99 -3.21 -11.03
CA VAL A 740 31.02 -2.77 -11.98
C VAL A 740 31.95 -3.94 -12.26
N TYR A 741 32.14 -4.22 -13.55
CA TYR A 741 33.01 -5.25 -14.07
C TYR A 741 34.14 -4.63 -14.90
N PHE A 742 35.35 -5.12 -14.70
CA PHE A 742 36.52 -4.76 -15.49
C PHE A 742 37.11 -6.03 -16.10
N ASN A 743 37.21 -6.07 -17.43
CA ASN A 743 37.66 -7.24 -18.20
C ASN A 743 36.94 -8.55 -17.80
N GLY A 744 35.64 -8.48 -17.51
CA GLY A 744 34.82 -9.64 -17.10
C GLY A 744 34.88 -10.01 -15.62
N VAL A 745 35.71 -9.35 -14.83
CA VAL A 745 35.81 -9.57 -13.37
C VAL A 745 35.05 -8.48 -12.64
N LYS A 746 34.19 -8.85 -11.70
CA LYS A 746 33.49 -7.89 -10.84
C LYS A 746 34.48 -7.21 -9.88
N VAL A 747 34.57 -5.88 -9.94
CA VAL A 747 35.54 -5.09 -9.16
C VAL A 747 34.88 -4.17 -8.13
N ALA A 748 33.60 -3.84 -8.30
CA ALA A 748 32.88 -2.97 -7.38
C ALA A 748 31.37 -3.27 -7.34
N SER A 749 30.72 -2.84 -6.27
CA SER A 749 29.27 -2.95 -6.06
C SER A 749 28.72 -1.73 -5.32
N ARG A 750 27.63 -1.17 -5.83
CA ARG A 750 26.74 -0.25 -5.11
C ARG A 750 25.47 -1.00 -4.72
N ARG A 751 25.01 -0.83 -3.49
CA ARG A 751 23.82 -1.52 -2.96
C ARG A 751 22.78 -0.58 -2.37
N SER A 752 23.20 0.52 -1.74
CA SER A 752 22.26 1.48 -1.16
C SER A 752 21.71 2.43 -2.22
N PRO A 753 20.38 2.47 -2.45
CA PRO A 753 19.75 3.46 -3.33
C PRO A 753 20.01 4.90 -2.89
N SER A 754 20.28 5.12 -1.60
CA SER A 754 20.59 6.46 -1.07
C SER A 754 21.89 7.06 -1.59
N ASP A 755 22.77 6.24 -2.18
CA ASP A 755 24.07 6.68 -2.68
C ASP A 755 24.04 6.92 -4.21
N TRP A 756 22.87 7.06 -4.82
CA TRP A 756 22.68 7.32 -6.26
C TRP A 756 23.52 8.49 -6.81
N ASP A 757 23.91 9.44 -5.95
CA ASP A 757 24.70 10.62 -6.26
C ASP A 757 26.17 10.57 -5.82
N LYS A 758 26.68 9.40 -5.43
CA LYS A 758 28.08 9.23 -5.02
C LYS A 758 28.86 8.46 -6.08
N SER A 759 30.18 8.67 -6.11
CA SER A 759 31.11 7.88 -6.92
C SER A 759 31.45 6.54 -6.27
N ILE A 760 31.97 5.60 -7.05
CA ILE A 760 32.50 4.32 -6.58
C ILE A 760 33.87 4.07 -7.23
N ALA A 761 34.83 3.60 -6.44
CA ALA A 761 36.19 3.35 -6.88
C ALA A 761 36.59 1.89 -6.67
N ALA A 762 37.46 1.37 -7.54
CA ALA A 762 38.02 0.03 -7.43
C ALA A 762 39.48 -0.02 -7.92
N ASP A 763 40.30 -0.82 -7.25
CA ASP A 763 41.66 -1.15 -7.68
C ASP A 763 41.59 -2.17 -8.82
N ILE A 764 42.05 -1.77 -10.00
CA ILE A 764 42.07 -2.58 -11.22
C ILE A 764 43.50 -2.98 -11.63
N THR A 765 44.48 -2.79 -10.74
CA THR A 765 45.92 -2.94 -11.04
C THR A 765 46.25 -4.30 -11.65
N THR A 766 45.70 -5.38 -11.09
CA THR A 766 45.98 -6.75 -11.52
C THR A 766 45.20 -7.19 -12.76
N LEU A 767 44.19 -6.42 -13.18
CA LEU A 767 43.32 -6.74 -14.31
C LEU A 767 43.66 -5.91 -15.55
N TRP A 768 44.60 -4.99 -15.43
CA TRP A 768 44.94 -4.04 -16.46
C TRP A 768 45.66 -4.69 -17.64
N ASN A 769 45.09 -4.50 -18.82
CA ASN A 769 45.70 -4.93 -20.07
C ASN A 769 46.44 -3.75 -20.72
N THR A 770 47.77 -3.75 -20.62
CA THR A 770 48.63 -2.69 -21.18
C THR A 770 48.69 -2.69 -22.70
N ASP A 771 48.65 -3.87 -23.32
CA ASP A 771 48.94 -4.05 -24.74
C ASP A 771 47.68 -4.22 -25.60
N GLY A 772 46.49 -4.19 -24.97
CA GLY A 772 45.22 -4.45 -25.63
C GLY A 772 44.09 -3.51 -25.21
N GLU A 773 42.90 -3.83 -25.70
CA GLU A 773 41.68 -3.15 -25.27
C GLU A 773 41.25 -3.64 -23.88
N ASN A 774 40.74 -2.70 -23.09
CA ASN A 774 40.06 -2.97 -21.83
C ASN A 774 38.56 -2.75 -22.01
N VAL A 775 37.78 -3.49 -21.25
CA VAL A 775 36.31 -3.42 -21.25
C VAL A 775 35.82 -3.15 -19.84
N ILE A 776 35.03 -2.10 -19.70
CA ILE A 776 34.21 -1.86 -18.52
C ILE A 776 32.79 -2.28 -18.87
N ALA A 777 32.16 -3.05 -18.00
CA ALA A 777 30.72 -3.30 -18.04
C ALA A 777 30.09 -2.90 -16.70
N VAL A 778 28.90 -2.32 -16.74
CA VAL A 778 28.14 -1.95 -15.54
C VAL A 778 26.76 -2.52 -15.67
N HIS A 779 26.38 -3.38 -14.72
CA HIS A 779 25.01 -3.86 -14.55
C HIS A 779 24.34 -3.01 -13.49
N GLY A 780 23.37 -2.18 -13.87
CA GLY A 780 22.63 -1.34 -12.94
C GLY A 780 21.18 -1.78 -12.81
N HIS A 781 20.52 -1.33 -11.75
CA HIS A 781 19.10 -1.49 -11.55
C HIS A 781 18.51 -0.14 -11.13
N ASP A 782 17.64 0.40 -11.98
CA ASP A 782 16.91 1.63 -11.74
C ASP A 782 15.52 1.32 -11.19
N SER A 783 15.16 1.98 -10.11
CA SER A 783 13.94 1.73 -9.36
C SER A 783 12.82 2.68 -9.76
N TYR A 784 13.10 3.98 -9.69
CA TYR A 784 12.20 5.04 -10.13
C TYR A 784 12.98 6.35 -10.26
N GLY A 785 12.48 7.26 -11.09
CA GLY A 785 13.01 8.61 -11.17
C GLY A 785 13.90 8.79 -12.38
N ALA A 786 15.19 9.03 -12.15
CA ALA A 786 16.17 9.22 -13.21
C ALA A 786 17.24 8.14 -13.08
N GLY A 787 17.68 7.53 -14.18
CA GLY A 787 18.46 6.31 -14.13
C GLY A 787 19.76 6.35 -14.92
N GLY A 788 20.59 5.34 -14.66
CA GLY A 788 21.82 5.06 -15.40
C GLY A 788 23.11 5.60 -14.77
N ILE A 789 24.18 5.60 -15.56
CA ILE A 789 25.41 6.31 -15.21
C ILE A 789 25.25 7.74 -15.70
N TRP A 790 25.28 8.71 -14.79
CA TRP A 790 24.87 10.10 -15.10
C TRP A 790 25.95 11.16 -14.79
N ARG A 791 27.13 10.70 -14.34
CA ARG A 791 28.32 11.53 -14.11
C ARG A 791 29.58 10.92 -14.73
N PRO A 792 30.57 11.76 -15.11
CA PRO A 792 31.78 11.32 -15.78
C PRO A 792 32.58 10.31 -14.96
N SER A 793 33.18 9.33 -15.65
CA SER A 793 34.02 8.29 -15.02
C SER A 793 35.47 8.45 -15.48
N ALA A 794 36.41 7.97 -14.67
CA ALA A 794 37.83 8.13 -14.96
C ALA A 794 38.68 6.99 -14.39
N ILE A 795 39.89 6.87 -14.91
CA ILE A 795 40.95 6.03 -14.37
C ILE A 795 42.11 6.94 -13.99
N TYR A 796 42.73 6.71 -12.84
CA TYR A 796 43.88 7.49 -12.37
C TYR A 796 44.81 6.62 -11.54
N THR A 797 45.98 7.15 -11.19
CA THR A 797 46.96 6.43 -10.36
C THR A 797 47.09 7.00 -8.95
N GLU A 798 47.28 6.10 -7.99
CA GLU A 798 47.69 6.41 -6.60
C GLU A 798 49.12 5.91 -6.35
#